data_AF-A0A0P7VRL9-F1
#
_entry.id   AF-A0A0P7VRL9-F1
#
_cell.length_a   1.000
_cell.length_b   1.000
_cell.length_c   1.000
_cell.angle_alpha   90.00
_cell.angle_beta   90.00
_cell.angle_gamma   90.00
#
_symmetry.space_group_name_H-M   'P 1'
#
loop_
_entity.id
_entity.type
_entity.pdbx_description
1 polymer ?
#
loop_
_entity_poly.entity_id
_entity_poly.type
_entity_poly.pdbx_seq_one_letter_code
_entity_poly.pdbx_strand_id
1 'polypeptide(L)'
;MFAKLKKKIAEEAATGPRPGGRMPRSISKESITSIGADSGDDFASDGSSSRDDLPFQLLRRNGQIRKLEAKLSDYAEQLRLLQKTKEKLEIALEKHQDSSMKKLQEQNETYQANRAKMAEGMALALEKKDQEWMDKMALLEKEKVALSSRLNEMMEQSLSLFQKRDDLDELEGFQQQELAKVKHMLLRKEELLGQKEKELQQQARELQTTQSALADAQDKLRLLEEEWHESSQLQKKLQAEREELLGVRLQADKKISEMEGQTREFRDLIQQLSKDLETSQSSAASLEQSLHSLQAEHEVLKLQHEQHKQKVAMAEEEKDRLVLELQEKVSCLERRLQGNLTEDEHLKELLKEKCALEQKVEETRAELLEARTSHAGAVSSLEAQISRLKSTMAELQTLLRTRDESLQSLRENSEVQQAEWSVTNERLQQQCQEKVARLEAQAELDSRQTVSVEIAKALEETRRQKEELQEQLRTTKADLSQLRAEAELRSREVEQREAEMEAQLVTLRQEVHTKNQQLDTWQSRVSDLELEVEALTEQQQPSAGGEMEQNGAVTADDLAHVQTTNKELEQQLMEKNKKLKPEMEPEVKEKRQDVKADKPERPEKPCPENPVPTPGPSTTTITTTVTNNADLNDSREINFEYLKHVVLKFMSSREAEAYQLIKAVSVLLNFTREEENMLKETLEYKVCSFSNVVVWIKAISQRYNSTIHFRNPNPLEL
;
A
#
# COMPACT_ATOMS: atom_id res chain seq x y z
N MET A 1 2.04 22.31 57.10
CA MET A 1 1.54 22.76 58.42
C MET A 1 2.28 22.18 59.64
N PHE A 2 2.93 21.01 59.56
CA PHE A 2 3.58 20.33 60.70
C PHE A 2 4.50 21.19 61.61
N ALA A 3 5.19 22.20 61.10
CA ALA A 3 6.01 23.11 61.90
C ALA A 3 5.24 23.84 63.03
N LYS A 4 3.95 24.16 62.81
CA LYS A 4 3.10 24.79 63.85
C LYS A 4 2.71 23.83 64.98
N LEU A 5 2.73 22.52 64.74
CA LEU A 5 2.35 21.51 65.74
C LEU A 5 3.49 21.25 66.74
N LYS A 6 4.74 21.12 66.25
CA LYS A 6 5.93 20.97 67.13
C LYS A 6 6.15 22.16 68.06
N LYS A 7 5.79 23.39 67.64
CA LYS A 7 5.90 24.57 68.51
C LYS A 7 4.87 24.56 69.65
N LYS A 8 3.62 24.19 69.37
CA LYS A 8 2.54 24.22 70.38
C LYS A 8 2.75 23.23 71.53
N ILE A 9 3.25 22.02 71.23
CA ILE A 9 3.59 21.00 72.25
C ILE A 9 4.74 21.46 73.17
N ALA A 10 5.64 22.32 72.68
CA ALA A 10 6.72 22.88 73.49
C ALA A 10 6.28 24.09 74.34
N GLU A 11 5.28 24.86 73.91
CA GLU A 11 4.81 26.07 74.61
C GLU A 11 3.77 25.77 75.72
N GLU A 12 2.95 24.72 75.60
CA GLU A 12 1.95 24.35 76.63
C GLU A 12 2.55 23.62 77.86
N ALA A 13 3.82 23.22 77.83
CA ALA A 13 4.50 22.57 78.96
C ALA A 13 5.08 23.56 80.00
N ALA A 14 4.97 24.88 79.78
CA ALA A 14 5.87 25.86 80.39
C ALA A 14 5.21 27.11 81.05
N THR A 15 3.97 27.02 81.53
CA THR A 15 3.42 28.01 82.51
C THR A 15 2.34 27.38 83.38
N GLY A 16 2.32 27.71 84.68
CA GLY A 16 1.26 27.30 85.60
C GLY A 16 1.13 28.25 86.79
N PRO A 17 0.16 28.05 87.70
CA PRO A 17 0.07 28.81 88.96
C PRO A 17 0.45 27.99 90.20
N ARG A 18 1.14 28.62 91.15
CA ARG A 18 1.24 28.16 92.55
C ARG A 18 -0.03 28.53 93.32
N PRO A 19 -0.40 27.79 94.38
CA PRO A 19 -0.01 28.23 95.73
C PRO A 19 0.65 27.10 96.56
N GLY A 20 1.22 27.35 97.75
CA GLY A 20 1.42 28.62 98.43
C GLY A 20 0.86 28.68 99.86
N GLY A 21 1.40 27.89 100.79
CA GLY A 21 1.06 27.92 102.23
C GLY A 21 1.68 26.71 102.96
N ARG A 22 2.89 26.86 103.51
CA ARG A 22 3.20 27.16 104.93
C ARG A 22 2.92 26.01 105.93
N MET A 23 3.98 25.62 106.65
CA MET A 23 3.93 24.82 107.89
C MET A 23 3.22 25.59 109.02
N PRO A 24 2.95 24.93 110.16
CA PRO A 24 3.86 25.15 111.29
C PRO A 24 4.56 23.87 111.81
N ARG A 25 5.66 24.08 112.54
CA ARG A 25 6.41 23.08 113.32
C ARG A 25 6.20 23.35 114.81
N SER A 26 6.34 22.30 115.64
CA SER A 26 6.69 22.36 117.09
C SER A 26 5.65 23.04 118.02
N ILE A 27 5.66 22.90 119.36
CA ILE A 27 6.68 22.55 120.38
C ILE A 27 6.06 21.81 121.61
N SER A 28 6.92 21.15 122.43
CA SER A 28 6.77 20.84 123.89
C SER A 28 5.65 19.85 124.33
N LYS A 29 5.88 18.86 125.23
CA LYS A 29 6.31 18.85 126.67
C LYS A 29 5.23 19.47 127.60
N GLU A 30 4.95 19.05 128.84
CA GLU A 30 5.68 18.35 129.95
C GLU A 30 4.71 17.33 130.65
N SER A 31 5.07 16.18 131.24
CA SER A 31 6.00 15.79 132.33
C SER A 31 5.52 16.04 133.78
N ILE A 32 4.86 15.02 134.39
CA ILE A 32 4.84 14.65 135.83
C ILE A 32 4.48 13.15 135.90
N THR A 33 5.14 12.17 136.53
CA THR A 33 6.03 12.00 137.72
C THR A 33 5.35 11.77 139.08
N SER A 34 5.64 10.57 139.62
CA SER A 34 6.01 10.28 141.02
C SER A 34 4.97 9.73 142.03
N ILE A 35 5.52 8.86 142.90
CA ILE A 35 5.17 8.60 144.32
C ILE A 35 3.90 7.79 144.65
N GLY A 36 4.05 6.85 145.60
CA GLY A 36 2.98 6.03 146.17
C GLY A 36 3.41 4.60 146.52
N ALA A 37 4.13 4.42 147.64
CA ALA A 37 4.49 3.11 148.18
C ALA A 37 4.39 3.13 149.73
N ASP A 38 4.56 1.94 150.33
CA ASP A 38 4.89 1.69 151.75
C ASP A 38 3.72 1.61 152.78
N SER A 39 4.04 1.04 153.96
CA SER A 39 3.18 0.52 155.05
C SER A 39 2.48 -0.80 154.71
N GLY A 40 2.61 -1.92 155.46
CA GLY A 40 3.14 -2.12 156.83
C GLY A 40 2.07 -1.82 157.89
N ASP A 41 1.96 -2.53 159.02
CA ASP A 41 2.63 -3.73 159.55
C ASP A 41 1.70 -4.35 160.64
N ASP A 42 2.11 -5.42 161.34
CA ASP A 42 1.32 -6.13 162.35
C ASP A 42 0.78 -5.26 163.52
N PHE A 43 -0.35 -5.68 164.10
CA PHE A 43 -0.51 -5.68 165.55
C PHE A 43 -1.45 -6.80 166.04
N ALA A 44 -1.07 -7.44 167.15
CA ALA A 44 -1.74 -8.59 167.75
C ALA A 44 -2.35 -8.25 169.14
N SER A 45 -2.75 -9.29 169.90
CA SER A 45 -3.27 -9.22 171.29
C SER A 45 -4.67 -8.57 171.44
N ASP A 46 -5.50 -8.93 172.42
CA ASP A 46 -5.39 -9.98 173.45
C ASP A 46 -6.81 -10.37 173.95
N GLY A 47 -6.91 -11.05 175.10
CA GLY A 47 -7.94 -10.62 176.06
C GLY A 47 -9.09 -11.57 176.31
N SER A 48 -8.76 -12.83 176.59
CA SER A 48 -9.46 -13.72 177.53
C SER A 48 -10.53 -13.12 178.47
N SER A 49 -11.56 -13.95 178.76
CA SER A 49 -12.02 -14.31 180.12
C SER A 49 -13.51 -14.09 180.47
N SER A 50 -13.96 -14.94 181.41
CA SER A 50 -15.08 -14.75 182.34
C SER A 50 -16.49 -14.47 181.80
N ARG A 51 -17.08 -15.50 181.19
CA ARG A 51 -18.19 -16.27 181.81
C ARG A 51 -19.45 -15.50 182.30
N ASP A 52 -20.57 -15.85 181.67
CA ASP A 52 -21.96 -15.81 182.16
C ASP A 52 -22.73 -14.46 182.24
N ASP A 53 -22.87 -13.73 181.10
CA ASP A 53 -24.14 -13.01 180.77
C ASP A 53 -24.34 -12.77 179.26
N LEU A 54 -24.78 -13.80 178.53
CA LEU A 54 -24.76 -13.85 177.05
C LEU A 54 -26.03 -13.32 176.30
N PRO A 55 -27.29 -13.53 176.75
CA PRO A 55 -28.46 -13.38 175.88
C PRO A 55 -28.72 -11.97 175.31
N PHE A 56 -28.56 -10.93 176.12
CA PHE A 56 -28.97 -9.56 175.72
C PHE A 56 -28.05 -8.92 174.66
N GLN A 57 -26.77 -9.29 174.63
CA GLN A 57 -25.82 -8.73 173.65
C GLN A 57 -26.11 -9.22 172.22
N LEU A 58 -26.54 -10.47 172.07
CA LEU A 58 -26.87 -11.08 170.78
C LEU A 58 -28.05 -10.36 170.10
N LEU A 59 -29.10 -10.03 170.85
CA LEU A 59 -30.27 -9.35 170.27
C LEU A 59 -29.92 -7.95 169.73
N ARG A 60 -29.06 -7.20 170.44
CA ARG A 60 -28.56 -5.89 169.98
C ARG A 60 -27.68 -6.01 168.74
N ARG A 61 -26.75 -6.98 168.71
CA ARG A 61 -25.93 -7.27 167.51
C ARG A 61 -26.80 -7.67 166.32
N ASN A 62 -27.78 -8.56 166.49
CA ASN A 62 -28.70 -8.98 165.42
C ASN A 62 -29.55 -7.81 164.86
N GLY A 63 -29.96 -6.87 165.70
CA GLY A 63 -30.64 -5.64 165.26
C GLY A 63 -29.73 -4.64 164.53
N GLN A 64 -28.41 -4.72 164.74
CA GLN A 64 -27.41 -3.90 164.05
C GLN A 64 -26.95 -4.56 162.74
N ILE A 65 -26.80 -5.89 162.73
CA ILE A 65 -26.56 -6.72 161.54
C ILE A 65 -27.67 -6.48 160.51
N ARG A 66 -28.96 -6.58 160.88
CA ARG A 66 -30.08 -6.28 159.97
C ARG A 66 -30.08 -4.89 159.33
N LYS A 67 -29.49 -3.89 160.00
CA LYS A 67 -29.31 -2.54 159.43
C LYS A 67 -28.12 -2.44 158.46
N LEU A 68 -27.12 -3.31 158.60
CA LEU A 68 -26.02 -3.43 157.66
C LEU A 68 -26.42 -4.32 156.46
N GLU A 69 -27.19 -5.38 156.68
CA GLU A 69 -27.80 -6.21 155.63
C GLU A 69 -28.74 -5.39 154.74
N ALA A 70 -29.62 -4.57 155.33
CA ALA A 70 -30.46 -3.64 154.57
C ALA A 70 -29.63 -2.67 153.71
N LYS A 71 -28.62 -2.02 154.29
CA LYS A 71 -27.70 -1.13 153.54
C LYS A 71 -26.90 -1.86 152.46
N LEU A 72 -26.50 -3.11 152.69
CA LEU A 72 -25.83 -3.93 151.68
C LEU A 72 -26.80 -4.29 150.54
N SER A 73 -28.09 -4.51 150.83
CA SER A 73 -29.14 -4.64 149.81
C SER A 73 -29.32 -3.33 149.03
N ASP A 74 -29.44 -2.19 149.72
CA ASP A 74 -29.55 -0.87 149.09
C ASP A 74 -28.35 -0.59 148.16
N TYR A 75 -27.12 -0.89 148.60
CA TYR A 75 -25.92 -0.74 147.78
C TYR A 75 -25.84 -1.77 146.64
N ALA A 76 -26.30 -3.01 146.84
CA ALA A 76 -26.36 -4.01 145.77
C ALA A 76 -27.42 -3.66 144.71
N GLU A 77 -28.54 -3.04 145.11
CA GLU A 77 -29.56 -2.51 144.20
C GLU A 77 -29.07 -1.26 143.48
N GLN A 78 -28.38 -0.34 144.16
CA GLN A 78 -27.71 0.80 143.54
C GLN A 78 -26.64 0.35 142.53
N LEU A 79 -25.82 -0.66 142.87
CA LEU A 79 -24.85 -1.25 141.94
C LEU A 79 -25.54 -1.90 140.74
N ARG A 80 -26.62 -2.67 140.93
CA ARG A 80 -27.42 -3.23 139.82
C ARG A 80 -28.08 -2.15 138.96
N LEU A 81 -28.50 -1.02 139.54
CA LEU A 81 -29.06 0.11 138.82
C LEU A 81 -27.97 0.82 138.01
N LEU A 82 -26.82 1.10 138.62
CA LEU A 82 -25.64 1.68 137.97
C LEU A 82 -25.14 0.80 136.82
N GLN A 83 -25.04 -0.51 137.04
CA GLN A 83 -24.72 -1.51 136.01
C GLN A 83 -25.70 -1.42 134.83
N LYS A 84 -27.02 -1.44 135.09
CA LYS A 84 -28.05 -1.29 134.05
C LYS A 84 -28.00 0.08 133.34
N THR A 85 -27.54 1.14 134.00
CA THR A 85 -27.31 2.44 133.32
C THR A 85 -26.03 2.42 132.49
N LYS A 86 -24.96 1.78 132.96
CA LYS A 86 -23.71 1.57 132.21
C LYS A 86 -23.98 0.77 130.94
N GLU A 87 -24.62 -0.39 131.05
CA GLU A 87 -25.01 -1.26 129.93
C GLU A 87 -25.87 -0.50 128.89
N LYS A 88 -26.84 0.31 129.35
CA LYS A 88 -27.65 1.16 128.45
C LYS A 88 -26.84 2.26 127.76
N LEU A 89 -25.87 2.86 128.45
CA LEU A 89 -24.98 3.87 127.88
C LEU A 89 -23.95 3.26 126.91
N GLU A 90 -23.48 2.05 127.19
CA GLU A 90 -22.59 1.30 126.28
C GLU A 90 -23.34 0.88 125.01
N ILE A 91 -24.54 0.30 125.12
CA ILE A 91 -25.41 -0.01 123.97
C ILE A 91 -25.81 1.25 123.19
N ALA A 92 -26.00 2.40 123.87
CA ALA A 92 -26.29 3.67 123.19
C ALA A 92 -25.05 4.25 122.48
N LEU A 93 -23.86 4.10 123.07
CA LEU A 93 -22.60 4.53 122.49
C LEU A 93 -22.21 3.67 121.29
N GLU A 94 -22.35 2.34 121.40
CA GLU A 94 -22.14 1.36 120.33
C GLU A 94 -23.09 1.66 119.16
N LYS A 95 -24.41 1.75 119.39
CA LYS A 95 -25.37 2.14 118.35
C LYS A 95 -25.10 3.52 117.75
N HIS A 96 -24.60 4.47 118.53
CA HIS A 96 -24.19 5.78 118.00
C HIS A 96 -22.95 5.65 117.11
N GLN A 97 -21.93 4.90 117.54
CA GLN A 97 -20.71 4.60 116.78
C GLN A 97 -21.04 3.86 115.48
N ASP A 98 -21.84 2.79 115.53
CA ASP A 98 -22.33 2.06 114.35
C ASP A 98 -23.11 2.99 113.41
N SER A 99 -24.02 3.81 113.93
CA SER A 99 -24.75 4.77 113.09
C SER A 99 -23.85 5.83 112.46
N SER A 100 -22.71 6.14 113.09
CA SER A 100 -21.71 7.09 112.60
C SER A 100 -20.81 6.46 111.54
N MET A 101 -20.29 5.25 111.81
CA MET A 101 -19.52 4.46 110.86
C MET A 101 -20.35 4.13 109.62
N LYS A 102 -21.62 3.72 109.79
CA LYS A 102 -22.54 3.45 108.67
C LYS A 102 -22.81 4.71 107.85
N LYS A 103 -23.03 5.88 108.47
CA LYS A 103 -23.16 7.16 107.74
C LYS A 103 -21.89 7.53 106.97
N LEU A 104 -20.70 7.31 107.54
CA LEU A 104 -19.42 7.53 106.86
C LEU A 104 -19.21 6.54 105.71
N GLN A 105 -19.62 5.29 105.87
CA GLN A 105 -19.61 4.28 104.81
C GLN A 105 -20.59 4.65 103.70
N GLU A 106 -21.85 4.99 104.01
CA GLU A 106 -22.86 5.46 103.05
C GLU A 106 -22.39 6.72 102.30
N GLN A 107 -21.72 7.67 102.97
CA GLN A 107 -21.09 8.84 102.33
C GLN A 107 -19.91 8.47 101.41
N ASN A 108 -19.09 7.49 101.81
CA ASN A 108 -17.97 7.00 101.00
C ASN A 108 -18.47 6.22 99.76
N GLU A 109 -19.45 5.33 99.93
CA GLU A 109 -20.09 4.56 98.86
C GLU A 109 -20.82 5.48 97.87
N THR A 110 -21.57 6.49 98.35
CA THR A 110 -22.21 7.47 97.46
C THR A 110 -21.19 8.37 96.75
N TYR A 111 -20.08 8.76 97.41
CA TYR A 111 -18.98 9.47 96.75
C TYR A 111 -18.32 8.61 95.67
N GLN A 112 -18.02 7.34 95.96
CA GLN A 112 -17.43 6.41 94.99
C GLN A 112 -18.38 6.12 93.82
N ALA A 113 -19.67 5.91 94.08
CA ALA A 113 -20.68 5.72 93.04
C ALA A 113 -20.86 6.96 92.16
N ASN A 114 -20.84 8.16 92.73
CA ASN A 114 -20.89 9.41 91.97
C ASN A 114 -19.60 9.62 91.13
N ARG A 115 -18.44 9.27 91.68
CA ARG A 115 -17.15 9.29 90.95
C ARG A 115 -17.13 8.27 89.82
N ALA A 116 -17.66 7.07 90.03
CA ALA A 116 -17.78 6.02 89.02
C ALA A 116 -18.72 6.46 87.88
N LYS A 117 -19.92 6.97 88.20
CA LYS A 117 -20.86 7.54 87.21
C LYS A 117 -20.26 8.69 86.40
N MET A 118 -19.41 9.52 87.01
CA MET A 118 -18.70 10.58 86.29
C MET A 118 -17.64 10.01 85.35
N ALA A 119 -16.89 8.99 85.76
CA ALA A 119 -15.91 8.31 84.91
C ALA A 119 -16.57 7.56 83.74
N GLU A 120 -17.66 6.85 84.01
CA GLU A 120 -18.51 6.18 83.01
C GLU A 120 -19.12 7.18 82.03
N GLY A 121 -19.67 8.30 82.52
CA GLY A 121 -20.19 9.39 81.68
C GLY A 121 -19.12 10.03 80.79
N MET A 122 -17.88 10.15 81.26
CA MET A 122 -16.75 10.59 80.43
C MET A 122 -16.32 9.52 79.41
N ALA A 123 -16.30 8.24 79.79
CA ALA A 123 -15.98 7.14 78.87
C ALA A 123 -17.01 7.05 77.72
N LEU A 124 -18.32 7.08 78.04
CA LEU A 124 -19.40 7.11 77.06
C LEU A 124 -19.39 8.39 76.18
N ALA A 125 -18.85 9.50 76.69
CA ALA A 125 -18.67 10.72 75.90
C ALA A 125 -17.48 10.62 74.93
N LEU A 126 -16.40 9.93 75.32
CA LEU A 126 -15.26 9.63 74.44
C LEU A 126 -15.65 8.60 73.38
N GLU A 127 -16.29 7.49 73.76
CA GLU A 127 -16.76 6.45 72.84
C GLU A 127 -17.71 7.01 71.77
N LYS A 128 -18.65 7.89 72.16
CA LYS A 128 -19.50 8.62 71.20
C LYS A 128 -18.70 9.55 70.29
N LYS A 129 -17.60 10.14 70.76
CA LYS A 129 -16.73 10.98 69.94
C LYS A 129 -15.88 10.17 68.97
N ASP A 130 -15.42 8.99 69.38
CA ASP A 130 -14.68 8.08 68.52
C ASP A 130 -15.60 7.48 67.45
N GLN A 131 -16.85 7.09 67.78
CA GLN A 131 -17.86 6.72 66.78
C GLN A 131 -18.17 7.87 65.81
N GLU A 132 -18.37 9.09 66.33
CA GLU A 132 -18.52 10.31 65.53
C GLU A 132 -17.34 10.56 64.57
N TRP A 133 -16.12 10.10 64.89
CA TRP A 133 -14.96 10.20 64.02
C TRP A 133 -14.87 9.04 63.03
N MET A 134 -15.20 7.81 63.45
CA MET A 134 -15.29 6.65 62.58
C MET A 134 -16.33 6.85 61.48
N ASP A 135 -17.51 7.40 61.81
CA ASP A 135 -18.56 7.71 60.83
C ASP A 135 -18.09 8.77 59.82
N LYS A 136 -17.40 9.82 60.29
CA LYS A 136 -16.81 10.85 59.41
C LYS A 136 -15.72 10.28 58.51
N MET A 137 -14.85 9.41 59.02
CA MET A 137 -13.83 8.72 58.21
C MET A 137 -14.46 7.78 57.19
N ALA A 138 -15.53 7.06 57.55
CA ALA A 138 -16.27 6.20 56.63
C ALA A 138 -17.00 6.99 55.53
N LEU A 139 -17.49 8.20 55.82
CA LEU A 139 -18.04 9.11 54.82
C LEU A 139 -16.94 9.66 53.89
N LEU A 140 -15.83 10.16 54.45
CA LEU A 140 -14.71 10.68 53.66
C LEU A 140 -14.07 9.61 52.76
N GLU A 141 -13.98 8.36 53.21
CA GLU A 141 -13.46 7.26 52.38
C GLU A 141 -14.46 6.89 51.27
N LYS A 142 -15.78 6.93 51.51
CA LYS A 142 -16.80 6.79 50.45
C LYS A 142 -16.72 7.91 49.42
N GLU A 143 -16.59 9.16 49.86
CA GLU A 143 -16.42 10.32 48.97
C GLU A 143 -15.12 10.20 48.14
N LYS A 144 -14.02 9.81 48.77
CA LYS A 144 -12.73 9.54 48.12
C LYS A 144 -12.83 8.43 47.07
N VAL A 145 -13.52 7.33 47.36
CA VAL A 145 -13.76 6.25 46.39
C VAL A 145 -14.63 6.72 45.22
N ALA A 146 -15.71 7.48 45.48
CA ALA A 146 -16.59 8.00 44.43
C ALA A 146 -15.91 9.07 43.54
N LEU A 147 -15.04 9.91 44.12
CA LEU A 147 -14.21 10.83 43.35
C LEU A 147 -13.14 10.08 42.54
N SER A 148 -12.58 9.00 43.08
CA SER A 148 -11.62 8.15 42.37
C SER A 148 -12.27 7.39 41.22
N SER A 149 -13.49 6.86 41.37
CA SER A 149 -14.19 6.19 40.26
C SER A 149 -14.51 7.18 39.16
N ARG A 150 -15.05 8.36 39.50
CA ARG A 150 -15.33 9.43 38.53
C ARG A 150 -14.08 9.93 37.80
N LEU A 151 -12.92 9.97 38.46
CA LEU A 151 -11.65 10.31 37.81
C LEU A 151 -11.22 9.22 36.82
N ASN A 152 -11.36 7.95 37.19
CA ASN A 152 -11.07 6.81 36.31
C ASN A 152 -12.02 6.77 35.10
N GLU A 153 -13.33 6.98 35.32
CA GLU A 153 -14.34 7.09 34.26
C GLU A 153 -14.00 8.23 33.29
N MET A 154 -13.59 9.39 33.79
CA MET A 154 -13.17 10.52 32.94
C MET A 154 -11.87 10.24 32.18
N MET A 155 -10.93 9.50 32.79
CA MET A 155 -9.69 9.07 32.14
C MET A 155 -9.97 8.04 31.03
N GLU A 156 -10.84 7.06 31.28
CA GLU A 156 -11.26 6.04 30.32
C GLU A 156 -12.06 6.66 29.16
N GLN A 157 -12.94 7.62 29.43
CA GLN A 157 -13.61 8.41 28.40
C GLN A 157 -12.61 9.21 27.56
N SER A 158 -11.60 9.84 28.18
CA SER A 158 -10.56 10.59 27.48
C SER A 158 -9.70 9.68 26.58
N LEU A 159 -9.36 8.48 27.07
CA LEU A 159 -8.59 7.48 26.33
C LEU A 159 -9.41 6.89 25.17
N SER A 160 -10.71 6.62 25.38
CA SER A 160 -11.62 6.19 24.31
C SER A 160 -11.86 7.29 23.26
N LEU A 161 -11.84 8.57 23.64
CA LEU A 161 -11.88 9.69 22.69
C LEU A 161 -10.57 9.85 21.92
N PHE A 162 -9.43 9.49 22.51
CA PHE A 162 -8.13 9.45 21.82
C PHE A 162 -8.07 8.27 20.83
N GLN A 163 -8.45 7.07 21.24
CA GLN A 163 -8.55 5.91 20.34
C GLN A 163 -9.48 6.21 19.14
N LYS A 164 -10.66 6.79 19.38
CA LYS A 164 -11.56 7.22 18.29
C LYS A 164 -10.99 8.34 17.42
N ARG A 165 -9.97 9.07 17.89
CA ARG A 165 -9.24 10.05 17.09
C ARG A 165 -8.26 9.33 16.16
N ASP A 166 -7.47 8.40 16.72
CA ASP A 166 -6.54 7.58 15.97
C ASP A 166 -7.28 6.74 14.90
N ASP A 167 -8.38 6.08 15.27
CA ASP A 167 -9.27 5.33 14.37
C ASP A 167 -9.76 6.21 13.19
N LEU A 168 -10.12 7.48 13.46
CA LEU A 168 -10.60 8.41 12.45
C LEU A 168 -9.47 8.92 11.55
N ASP A 169 -8.33 9.28 12.13
CA ASP A 169 -7.17 9.76 11.39
C ASP A 169 -6.57 8.63 10.50
N GLU A 170 -6.63 7.35 10.94
CA GLU A 170 -6.35 6.17 10.10
C GLU A 170 -7.37 6.01 8.96
N LEU A 171 -8.69 6.11 9.25
CA LEU A 171 -9.74 6.03 8.24
C LEU A 171 -9.68 7.15 7.21
N GLU A 172 -9.28 8.36 7.61
CA GLU A 172 -8.97 9.46 6.68
C GLU A 172 -7.74 9.14 5.83
N GLY A 173 -6.69 8.52 6.41
CA GLY A 173 -5.53 8.01 5.68
C GLY A 173 -5.90 7.01 4.59
N PHE A 174 -6.73 6.00 4.91
CA PHE A 174 -7.22 5.03 3.94
C PHE A 174 -8.10 5.69 2.85
N GLN A 175 -8.98 6.62 3.22
CA GLN A 175 -9.79 7.38 2.25
C GLN A 175 -8.92 8.23 1.31
N GLN A 176 -7.88 8.88 1.82
CA GLN A 176 -6.92 9.63 1.00
C GLN A 176 -6.13 8.70 0.07
N GLN A 177 -5.76 7.49 0.52
CA GLN A 177 -5.08 6.49 -0.29
C GLN A 177 -5.98 5.98 -1.44
N GLU A 178 -7.24 5.64 -1.16
CA GLU A 178 -8.19 5.22 -2.20
C GLU A 178 -8.52 6.37 -3.17
N LEU A 179 -8.69 7.59 -2.67
CA LEU A 179 -8.88 8.77 -3.51
C LEU A 179 -7.66 9.01 -4.43
N ALA A 180 -6.43 8.76 -3.95
CA ALA A 180 -5.22 8.84 -4.76
C ALA A 180 -5.15 7.73 -5.83
N LYS A 181 -5.51 6.48 -5.47
CA LYS A 181 -5.63 5.36 -6.43
C LYS A 181 -6.65 5.68 -7.53
N VAL A 182 -7.85 6.15 -7.15
CA VAL A 182 -8.91 6.55 -8.10
C VAL A 182 -8.47 7.70 -8.99
N LYS A 183 -7.84 8.75 -8.44
CA LYS A 183 -7.26 9.85 -9.23
C LYS A 183 -6.22 9.36 -10.24
N HIS A 184 -5.30 8.48 -9.84
CA HIS A 184 -4.31 7.92 -10.76
C HIS A 184 -4.95 7.06 -11.86
N MET A 185 -5.95 6.23 -11.53
CA MET A 185 -6.68 5.46 -12.53
C MET A 185 -7.47 6.36 -13.51
N LEU A 186 -8.09 7.45 -13.03
CA LEU A 186 -8.78 8.41 -13.88
C LEU A 186 -7.82 9.13 -14.81
N LEU A 187 -6.71 9.69 -14.31
CA LEU A 187 -5.68 10.34 -15.13
C LEU A 187 -5.12 9.38 -16.19
N ARG A 188 -4.80 8.13 -15.82
CA ARG A 188 -4.32 7.11 -16.78
C ARG A 188 -5.39 6.72 -17.81
N LYS A 189 -6.69 6.82 -17.49
CA LYS A 189 -7.78 6.64 -18.46
C LYS A 189 -7.95 7.85 -19.37
N GLU A 190 -7.83 9.07 -18.86
CA GLU A 190 -7.84 10.32 -19.64
C GLU A 190 -6.66 10.38 -20.62
N GLU A 191 -5.46 9.97 -20.18
CA GLU A 191 -4.26 9.82 -21.03
C GLU A 191 -4.50 8.81 -22.17
N LEU A 192 -5.04 7.62 -21.85
CA LEU A 192 -5.34 6.59 -22.85
C LEU A 192 -6.45 7.03 -23.83
N LEU A 193 -7.48 7.75 -23.35
CA LEU A 193 -8.52 8.33 -24.21
C LEU A 193 -7.92 9.41 -25.12
N GLY A 194 -7.07 10.30 -24.60
CA GLY A 194 -6.37 11.32 -25.39
C GLY A 194 -5.33 10.76 -26.37
N GLN A 195 -4.81 9.55 -26.14
CA GLN A 195 -4.02 8.80 -27.13
C GLN A 195 -4.93 8.26 -28.24
N LYS A 196 -6.03 7.58 -27.87
CA LYS A 196 -6.98 7.02 -28.84
C LYS A 196 -7.69 8.08 -29.68
N GLU A 197 -7.96 9.26 -29.13
CA GLU A 197 -8.48 10.39 -29.90
C GLU A 197 -7.45 10.89 -30.93
N LYS A 198 -6.16 10.98 -30.57
CA LYS A 198 -5.10 11.35 -31.52
C LYS A 198 -4.93 10.31 -32.64
N GLU A 199 -5.00 9.02 -32.32
CA GLU A 199 -5.01 7.94 -33.31
C GLU A 199 -6.19 8.08 -34.28
N LEU A 200 -7.41 8.26 -33.76
CA LEU A 200 -8.61 8.45 -34.59
C LEU A 200 -8.53 9.73 -35.44
N GLN A 201 -8.02 10.83 -34.90
CA GLN A 201 -7.78 12.05 -35.66
C GLN A 201 -6.70 11.86 -36.75
N GLN A 202 -5.67 11.04 -36.51
CA GLN A 202 -4.67 10.70 -37.53
C GLN A 202 -5.30 9.85 -38.64
N GLN A 203 -6.00 8.77 -38.29
CA GLN A 203 -6.72 7.91 -39.23
C GLN A 203 -7.75 8.70 -40.06
N ALA A 204 -8.45 9.67 -39.45
CA ALA A 204 -9.37 10.56 -40.17
C ALA A 204 -8.66 11.44 -41.23
N ARG A 205 -7.45 11.94 -40.93
CA ARG A 205 -6.63 12.70 -41.90
C ARG A 205 -6.11 11.81 -43.02
N GLU A 206 -5.65 10.60 -42.70
CA GLU A 206 -5.18 9.60 -43.67
C GLU A 206 -6.32 9.09 -44.58
N LEU A 207 -7.52 8.94 -44.03
CA LEU A 207 -8.73 8.62 -44.79
C LEU A 207 -9.15 9.79 -45.69
N GLN A 208 -9.00 11.05 -45.23
CA GLN A 208 -9.27 12.23 -46.06
C GLN A 208 -8.26 12.39 -47.20
N THR A 209 -6.96 12.16 -46.96
CA THR A 209 -5.94 12.26 -48.03
C THR A 209 -6.07 11.14 -49.05
N THR A 210 -6.39 9.91 -48.62
CA THR A 210 -6.67 8.79 -49.54
C THR A 210 -7.96 8.98 -50.33
N GLN A 211 -9.00 9.59 -49.73
CA GLN A 211 -10.20 10.02 -50.48
C GLN A 211 -9.88 11.09 -51.54
N SER A 212 -9.05 12.10 -51.21
CA SER A 212 -8.63 13.11 -52.18
C SER A 212 -7.83 12.49 -53.33
N ALA A 213 -6.85 11.64 -53.02
CA ALA A 213 -6.04 10.96 -54.04
C ALA A 213 -6.87 10.01 -54.92
N LEU A 214 -7.93 9.39 -54.38
CA LEU A 214 -8.89 8.59 -55.14
C LEU A 214 -9.73 9.46 -56.08
N ALA A 215 -10.17 10.64 -55.66
CA ALA A 215 -10.87 11.60 -56.53
C ALA A 215 -9.95 12.08 -57.66
N ASP A 216 -8.72 12.50 -57.34
CA ASP A 216 -7.70 12.90 -58.32
C ASP A 216 -7.40 11.78 -59.33
N ALA A 217 -7.45 10.52 -58.91
CA ALA A 217 -7.27 9.36 -59.79
C ALA A 217 -8.50 9.08 -60.66
N GLN A 218 -9.71 9.28 -60.14
CA GLN A 218 -10.96 9.14 -60.90
C GLN A 218 -11.09 10.23 -61.99
N ASP A 219 -10.70 11.48 -61.70
CA ASP A 219 -10.73 12.55 -62.70
C ASP A 219 -9.64 12.36 -63.77
N LYS A 220 -8.45 11.85 -63.42
CA LYS A 220 -7.45 11.41 -64.41
C LYS A 220 -7.95 10.26 -65.27
N LEU A 221 -8.72 9.32 -64.71
CA LEU A 221 -9.32 8.22 -65.47
C LEU A 221 -10.34 8.77 -66.49
N ARG A 222 -11.22 9.70 -66.07
CA ARG A 222 -12.20 10.36 -66.96
C ARG A 222 -11.51 11.06 -68.14
N LEU A 223 -10.45 11.82 -67.88
CA LEU A 223 -9.69 12.51 -68.94
C LEU A 223 -9.09 11.51 -69.94
N LEU A 224 -8.54 10.38 -69.47
CA LEU A 224 -8.03 9.32 -70.34
C LEU A 224 -9.14 8.58 -71.11
N GLU A 225 -10.32 8.41 -70.52
CA GLU A 225 -11.50 7.86 -71.19
C GLU A 225 -12.02 8.82 -72.29
N GLU A 226 -11.98 10.13 -72.05
CA GLU A 226 -12.30 11.19 -73.03
C GLU A 226 -11.27 11.22 -74.17
N GLU A 227 -9.96 11.28 -73.87
CA GLU A 227 -8.88 11.22 -74.88
C GLU A 227 -8.94 9.93 -75.73
N TRP A 228 -9.24 8.79 -75.11
CA TRP A 228 -9.43 7.52 -75.81
C TRP A 228 -10.68 7.56 -76.70
N HIS A 229 -11.78 8.17 -76.24
CA HIS A 229 -12.99 8.30 -77.02
C HIS A 229 -12.81 9.24 -78.23
N GLU A 230 -12.14 10.38 -78.05
CA GLU A 230 -11.77 11.28 -79.15
C GLU A 230 -10.87 10.57 -80.17
N SER A 231 -9.83 9.89 -79.70
CA SER A 231 -8.95 9.07 -80.55
C SER A 231 -9.72 8.00 -81.33
N SER A 232 -10.68 7.33 -80.68
CA SER A 232 -11.57 6.33 -81.30
C SER A 232 -12.50 6.94 -82.36
N GLN A 233 -12.99 8.17 -82.15
CA GLN A 233 -13.75 8.90 -83.17
C GLN A 233 -12.87 9.36 -84.33
N LEU A 234 -11.64 9.82 -84.07
CA LEU A 234 -10.70 10.25 -85.10
C LEU A 234 -10.28 9.06 -85.99
N GLN A 235 -10.01 7.90 -85.38
CA GLN A 235 -9.73 6.63 -86.05
C GLN A 235 -10.87 6.24 -87.02
N LYS A 236 -12.14 6.39 -86.58
CA LYS A 236 -13.33 6.10 -87.41
C LYS A 236 -13.47 7.08 -88.59
N LYS A 237 -13.23 8.38 -88.38
CA LYS A 237 -13.24 9.39 -89.45
C LYS A 237 -12.16 9.08 -90.49
N LEU A 238 -10.93 8.86 -90.05
CA LEU A 238 -9.79 8.50 -90.91
C LEU A 238 -10.04 7.19 -91.68
N GLN A 239 -10.76 6.22 -91.10
CA GLN A 239 -11.13 5.01 -91.82
C GLN A 239 -12.19 5.28 -92.89
N ALA A 240 -13.22 6.08 -92.61
CA ALA A 240 -14.20 6.48 -93.63
C ALA A 240 -13.55 7.25 -94.80
N GLU A 241 -12.64 8.18 -94.52
CA GLU A 241 -11.85 8.89 -95.55
C GLU A 241 -11.01 7.93 -96.40
N ARG A 242 -10.41 6.89 -95.79
CA ARG A 242 -9.66 5.85 -96.53
C ARG A 242 -10.57 5.00 -97.42
N GLU A 243 -11.78 4.69 -96.97
CA GLU A 243 -12.78 3.93 -97.74
C GLU A 243 -13.32 4.77 -98.91
N GLU A 244 -13.54 6.08 -98.73
CA GLU A 244 -13.89 7.01 -99.81
C GLU A 244 -12.75 7.17 -100.83
N LEU A 245 -11.51 7.39 -100.39
CA LEU A 245 -10.34 7.47 -101.26
C LEU A 245 -10.10 6.16 -102.03
N LEU A 246 -10.36 5.00 -101.42
CA LEU A 246 -10.32 3.71 -102.11
C LEU A 246 -11.41 3.63 -103.19
N GLY A 247 -12.62 4.12 -102.91
CA GLY A 247 -13.70 4.22 -103.88
C GLY A 247 -13.35 5.12 -105.08
N VAL A 248 -12.82 6.32 -104.83
CA VAL A 248 -12.34 7.24 -105.88
C VAL A 248 -11.22 6.60 -106.70
N ARG A 249 -10.27 5.94 -106.05
CA ARG A 249 -9.19 5.22 -106.74
C ARG A 249 -9.74 4.10 -107.63
N LEU A 250 -10.67 3.27 -107.15
CA LEU A 250 -11.28 2.21 -107.95
C LEU A 250 -12.04 2.74 -109.17
N GLN A 251 -12.66 3.92 -109.06
CA GLN A 251 -13.27 4.61 -110.22
C GLN A 251 -12.20 5.13 -111.20
N ALA A 252 -11.08 5.67 -110.71
CA ALA A 252 -9.96 6.11 -111.54
C ALA A 252 -9.27 4.93 -112.25
N ASP A 253 -8.95 3.85 -111.53
CA ASP A 253 -8.37 2.61 -112.08
C ASP A 253 -9.29 2.01 -113.16
N LYS A 254 -10.62 1.98 -112.94
CA LYS A 254 -11.61 1.59 -113.98
C LYS A 254 -11.56 2.52 -115.19
N LYS A 255 -11.53 3.83 -114.99
CA LYS A 255 -11.49 4.81 -116.09
C LYS A 255 -10.20 4.69 -116.90
N ILE A 256 -9.06 4.40 -116.26
CA ILE A 256 -7.80 4.08 -116.92
C ILE A 256 -7.98 2.83 -117.80
N SER A 257 -8.51 1.72 -117.28
CA SER A 257 -8.76 0.50 -118.09
C SER A 257 -9.72 0.72 -119.27
N GLU A 258 -10.71 1.62 -119.15
CA GLU A 258 -11.55 2.05 -120.28
C GLU A 258 -10.75 2.82 -121.34
N MET A 259 -9.91 3.78 -120.93
CA MET A 259 -9.07 4.55 -121.86
C MET A 259 -7.97 3.68 -122.49
N GLU A 260 -7.43 2.70 -121.77
CA GLU A 260 -6.51 1.67 -122.29
C GLU A 260 -7.21 0.71 -123.27
N GLY A 261 -8.52 0.49 -123.12
CA GLY A 261 -9.37 -0.18 -124.10
C GLY A 261 -9.42 0.60 -125.41
N GLN A 262 -9.87 1.86 -125.34
CA GLN A 262 -9.93 2.76 -126.50
C GLN A 262 -8.55 2.96 -127.16
N THR A 263 -7.47 3.03 -126.36
CA THR A 263 -6.09 3.15 -126.87
C THR A 263 -5.60 1.89 -127.59
N ARG A 264 -6.15 0.71 -127.28
CA ARG A 264 -5.94 -0.52 -128.07
C ARG A 264 -6.77 -0.49 -129.34
N GLU A 265 -8.06 -0.18 -129.25
CA GLU A 265 -8.96 -0.05 -130.41
C GLU A 265 -8.42 0.93 -131.48
N PHE A 266 -7.94 2.11 -131.06
CA PHE A 266 -7.30 3.08 -131.97
C PHE A 266 -5.97 2.55 -132.54
N ARG A 267 -5.19 1.79 -131.77
CA ARG A 267 -3.93 1.19 -132.25
C ARG A 267 -4.18 0.12 -133.28
N ASP A 268 -5.19 -0.73 -133.06
CA ASP A 268 -5.58 -1.80 -133.97
C ASP A 268 -6.15 -1.20 -135.27
N LEU A 269 -6.95 -0.13 -135.17
CA LEU A 269 -7.42 0.64 -136.33
C LEU A 269 -6.26 1.29 -137.11
N ILE A 270 -5.27 1.87 -136.42
CA ILE A 270 -4.08 2.44 -137.06
C ILE A 270 -3.28 1.33 -137.76
N GLN A 271 -3.07 0.17 -137.13
CA GLN A 271 -2.36 -0.96 -137.75
C GLN A 271 -3.11 -1.47 -139.00
N GLN A 272 -4.44 -1.56 -138.95
CA GLN A 272 -5.24 -1.93 -140.10
C GLN A 272 -5.13 -0.89 -141.23
N LEU A 273 -5.25 0.40 -140.92
CA LEU A 273 -5.08 1.48 -141.92
C LEU A 273 -3.65 1.54 -142.49
N SER A 274 -2.62 1.28 -141.70
CA SER A 274 -1.24 1.17 -142.18
C SER A 274 -1.07 -0.01 -143.14
N LYS A 275 -1.66 -1.16 -142.84
CA LYS A 275 -1.63 -2.35 -143.70
C LYS A 275 -2.43 -2.17 -145.00
N ASP A 276 -3.57 -1.49 -144.92
CA ASP A 276 -4.37 -1.12 -146.10
C ASP A 276 -3.64 -0.07 -146.96
N LEU A 277 -2.87 0.82 -146.33
CA LEU A 277 -1.98 1.75 -147.03
C LEU A 277 -0.77 1.05 -147.66
N GLU A 278 -0.11 0.11 -146.99
CA GLU A 278 1.01 -0.68 -147.53
C GLU A 278 0.58 -1.56 -148.72
N THR A 279 -0.59 -2.19 -148.63
CA THR A 279 -1.17 -2.96 -149.74
C THR A 279 -1.58 -2.05 -150.90
N SER A 280 -2.15 -0.87 -150.63
CA SER A 280 -2.39 0.15 -151.65
C SER A 280 -1.08 0.65 -152.29
N GLN A 281 -0.05 0.95 -151.51
CA GLN A 281 1.25 1.44 -151.99
C GLN A 281 1.98 0.39 -152.82
N SER A 282 1.99 -0.89 -152.41
CA SER A 282 2.58 -1.96 -153.21
C SER A 282 1.81 -2.18 -154.53
N SER A 283 0.48 -2.03 -154.53
CA SER A 283 -0.28 -2.02 -155.79
C SER A 283 0.08 -0.83 -156.69
N ALA A 284 0.22 0.38 -156.13
CA ALA A 284 0.65 1.58 -156.85
C ALA A 284 2.07 1.41 -157.42
N ALA A 285 3.02 0.95 -156.62
CA ALA A 285 4.40 0.67 -157.05
C ALA A 285 4.46 -0.38 -158.16
N SER A 286 3.59 -1.39 -158.14
CA SER A 286 3.50 -2.38 -159.24
C SER A 286 2.96 -1.77 -160.55
N LEU A 287 2.03 -0.81 -160.45
CA LEU A 287 1.54 -0.04 -161.60
C LEU A 287 2.60 0.95 -162.12
N GLU A 288 3.35 1.60 -161.22
CA GLU A 288 4.50 2.46 -161.59
C GLU A 288 5.62 1.65 -162.25
N GLN A 289 5.92 0.44 -161.76
CA GLN A 289 6.90 -0.45 -162.37
C GLN A 289 6.44 -0.91 -163.77
N SER A 290 5.14 -1.18 -163.96
CA SER A 290 4.57 -1.47 -165.29
C SER A 290 4.54 -0.24 -166.21
N LEU A 291 4.36 0.97 -165.66
CA LEU A 291 4.48 2.22 -166.42
C LEU A 291 5.92 2.43 -166.89
N HIS A 292 6.90 2.18 -166.01
CA HIS A 292 8.32 2.29 -166.34
C HIS A 292 8.78 1.22 -167.33
N SER A 293 8.25 -0.01 -167.31
CA SER A 293 8.56 -1.00 -168.34
C SER A 293 7.98 -0.58 -169.70
N LEU A 294 6.75 -0.08 -169.75
CA LEU A 294 6.15 0.49 -170.97
C LEU A 294 6.92 1.71 -171.49
N GLN A 295 7.42 2.58 -170.61
CA GLN A 295 8.29 3.71 -170.98
C GLN A 295 9.65 3.24 -171.51
N ALA A 296 10.26 2.21 -170.91
CA ALA A 296 11.51 1.63 -171.38
C ALA A 296 11.35 0.94 -172.75
N GLU A 297 10.25 0.20 -172.97
CA GLU A 297 9.89 -0.36 -174.27
C GLU A 297 9.69 0.74 -175.33
N HIS A 298 9.01 1.84 -174.97
CA HIS A 298 8.82 2.99 -175.85
C HIS A 298 10.15 3.66 -176.23
N GLU A 299 11.03 3.93 -175.26
CA GLU A 299 12.36 4.49 -175.54
C GLU A 299 13.23 3.52 -176.34
N VAL A 300 13.15 2.20 -176.12
CA VAL A 300 13.86 1.20 -176.95
C VAL A 300 13.34 1.19 -178.39
N LEU A 301 12.02 1.23 -178.61
CA LEU A 301 11.43 1.33 -179.96
C LEU A 301 11.83 2.62 -180.69
N LYS A 302 11.86 3.73 -179.96
CA LYS A 302 12.34 5.05 -180.43
C LYS A 302 13.84 5.03 -180.76
N LEU A 303 14.66 4.35 -179.97
CA LEU A 303 16.09 4.17 -180.22
C LEU A 303 16.34 3.25 -181.43
N GLN A 304 15.53 2.20 -181.62
CA GLN A 304 15.56 1.35 -182.82
C GLN A 304 15.18 2.15 -184.08
N HIS A 305 14.15 3.00 -184.01
CA HIS A 305 13.76 3.90 -185.09
C HIS A 305 14.90 4.86 -185.47
N GLU A 306 15.48 5.54 -184.49
CA GLU A 306 16.54 6.52 -184.73
C GLU A 306 17.86 5.85 -185.19
N GLN A 307 18.17 4.64 -184.71
CA GLN A 307 19.30 3.85 -185.21
C GLN A 307 19.08 3.36 -186.66
N HIS A 308 17.84 3.06 -187.05
CA HIS A 308 17.51 2.69 -188.43
C HIS A 308 17.61 3.89 -189.39
N LYS A 309 17.29 5.10 -188.91
CA LYS A 309 17.47 6.38 -189.60
C LYS A 309 18.95 6.76 -189.74
N GLN A 310 19.75 6.61 -188.68
CA GLN A 310 21.21 6.85 -188.71
C GLN A 310 21.92 5.93 -189.71
N LYS A 311 21.49 4.67 -189.87
CA LYS A 311 22.02 3.75 -190.90
C LYS A 311 21.78 4.22 -192.34
N VAL A 312 20.78 5.07 -192.59
CA VAL A 312 20.57 5.70 -193.90
C VAL A 312 21.51 6.89 -194.08
N ALA A 313 21.60 7.78 -193.07
CA ALA A 313 22.45 8.97 -193.12
C ALA A 313 23.96 8.66 -193.26
N MET A 314 24.46 7.61 -192.59
CA MET A 314 25.87 7.20 -192.69
C MET A 314 26.29 6.82 -194.13
N ALA A 315 25.35 6.40 -194.98
CA ALA A 315 25.63 6.09 -196.39
C ALA A 315 25.68 7.34 -197.30
N GLU A 316 25.22 8.50 -196.82
CA GLU A 316 25.44 9.81 -197.45
C GLU A 316 26.74 10.45 -196.96
N GLU A 317 27.01 10.46 -195.65
CA GLU A 317 28.17 11.20 -195.09
C GLU A 317 29.55 10.73 -195.57
N GLU A 318 29.72 9.45 -195.95
CA GLU A 318 30.98 8.95 -196.55
C GLU A 318 31.28 9.57 -197.92
N LYS A 319 30.31 10.22 -198.59
CA LYS A 319 30.56 10.94 -199.86
C LYS A 319 31.17 12.32 -199.64
N ASP A 320 30.88 12.97 -198.52
CA ASP A 320 31.11 14.41 -198.37
C ASP A 320 32.32 14.76 -197.49
N ARG A 321 32.70 13.93 -196.51
CA ARG A 321 33.76 14.31 -195.55
C ARG A 321 35.18 14.35 -196.14
N LEU A 322 35.36 13.77 -197.34
CA LEU A 322 36.58 13.89 -198.17
C LEU A 322 36.92 15.34 -198.57
N VAL A 323 36.01 16.29 -198.31
CA VAL A 323 36.18 17.74 -198.53
C VAL A 323 36.80 18.47 -197.33
N LEU A 324 36.70 17.94 -196.10
CA LEU A 324 36.98 18.71 -194.87
C LEU A 324 38.42 18.63 -194.34
N GLU A 325 39.24 17.68 -194.78
CA GLU A 325 40.67 17.60 -194.37
C GLU A 325 41.50 18.82 -194.83
N LEU A 326 40.96 19.66 -195.73
CA LEU A 326 41.57 20.91 -196.16
C LEU A 326 41.37 22.11 -195.20
N GLN A 327 40.64 21.95 -194.09
CA GLN A 327 40.41 23.00 -193.08
C GLN A 327 41.25 22.84 -191.79
N GLU A 328 42.41 22.20 -191.91
CA GLU A 328 43.48 22.18 -190.92
C GLU A 328 44.06 23.61 -190.64
N LYS A 329 45.02 23.71 -189.70
CA LYS A 329 46.02 24.79 -189.51
C LYS A 329 45.64 26.09 -188.77
N VAL A 330 44.38 26.45 -188.52
CA VAL A 330 44.06 27.80 -187.96
C VAL A 330 44.39 27.96 -186.46
N SER A 331 43.80 27.16 -185.57
CA SER A 331 43.58 27.58 -184.17
C SER A 331 44.66 27.23 -183.13
N CYS A 332 45.94 27.10 -183.53
CA CYS A 332 47.04 26.69 -182.62
C CYS A 332 47.76 27.85 -181.88
N LEU A 333 47.12 29.02 -181.69
CA LEU A 333 47.84 30.27 -181.34
C LEU A 333 47.59 30.88 -179.95
N GLU A 334 46.54 30.51 -179.20
CA GLU A 334 46.10 31.23 -178.00
C GLU A 334 46.78 30.77 -176.69
N ARG A 335 48.07 31.14 -176.53
CA ARG A 335 49.03 30.63 -175.53
C ARG A 335 49.45 31.72 -174.48
N ARG A 336 49.65 31.35 -173.18
CA ARG A 336 50.42 32.00 -172.03
C ARG A 336 49.82 33.12 -171.12
N LEU A 337 50.04 33.05 -169.76
CA LEU A 337 50.32 34.16 -168.76
C LEU A 337 50.72 33.70 -167.29
N GLN A 338 50.85 34.63 -166.30
CA GLN A 338 51.25 34.49 -164.83
C GLN A 338 50.44 35.48 -163.90
N GLY A 339 50.57 35.76 -162.56
CA GLY A 339 51.45 35.54 -161.35
C GLY A 339 51.64 36.89 -160.56
N ASN A 340 51.94 37.18 -159.26
CA ASN A 340 52.25 36.63 -157.88
C ASN A 340 52.19 37.86 -156.85
N LEU A 341 52.39 37.99 -155.50
CA LEU A 341 52.47 37.36 -154.12
C LEU A 341 52.55 38.57 -153.07
N THR A 342 52.72 38.65 -151.71
CA THR A 342 53.05 37.87 -150.45
C THR A 342 52.75 38.74 -149.16
N GLU A 343 52.76 38.26 -147.87
CA GLU A 343 52.21 39.03 -146.68
C GLU A 343 52.78 38.85 -145.20
N ASP A 344 53.96 38.26 -144.92
CA ASP A 344 54.24 37.49 -143.66
C ASP A 344 54.72 38.16 -142.31
N GLU A 345 54.98 39.48 -142.19
CA GLU A 345 55.75 39.97 -141.01
C GLU A 345 54.96 40.32 -139.73
N HIS A 346 53.77 40.91 -139.80
CA HIS A 346 53.04 41.41 -138.61
C HIS A 346 52.58 40.31 -137.62
N LEU A 347 52.52 39.05 -138.04
CA LEU A 347 52.01 37.95 -137.22
C LEU A 347 52.89 37.64 -135.98
N LYS A 348 54.17 38.01 -136.01
CA LYS A 348 55.19 37.48 -135.09
C LYS A 348 55.31 38.22 -133.75
N GLU A 349 54.69 39.39 -133.60
CA GLU A 349 54.72 40.18 -132.36
C GLU A 349 53.48 39.91 -131.48
N LEU A 350 52.29 39.88 -132.08
CA LEU A 350 51.02 39.47 -131.43
C LEU A 350 51.12 38.13 -130.71
N LEU A 351 51.86 37.17 -131.27
CA LEU A 351 52.08 35.85 -130.67
C LEU A 351 52.90 35.90 -129.36
N LYS A 352 53.75 36.92 -129.15
CA LYS A 352 54.58 37.04 -127.93
C LYS A 352 53.78 37.57 -126.75
N GLU A 353 52.99 38.62 -126.96
CA GLU A 353 52.14 39.20 -125.92
C GLU A 353 51.07 38.21 -125.44
N LYS A 354 50.51 37.42 -126.37
CA LYS A 354 49.59 36.32 -126.06
C LYS A 354 50.17 35.36 -125.02
N CYS A 355 51.37 34.81 -125.28
CA CYS A 355 52.02 33.86 -124.37
C CYS A 355 52.27 34.44 -122.97
N ALA A 356 52.65 35.73 -122.88
CA ALA A 356 52.90 36.40 -121.61
C ALA A 356 51.62 36.65 -120.77
N LEU A 357 50.46 36.76 -121.42
CA LEU A 357 49.15 36.83 -120.74
C LEU A 357 48.65 35.44 -120.36
N GLU A 358 48.82 34.44 -121.23
CA GLU A 358 48.46 33.04 -120.95
C GLU A 358 49.19 32.49 -119.72
N GLN A 359 50.49 32.80 -119.56
CA GLN A 359 51.26 32.40 -118.37
C GLN A 359 50.67 32.98 -117.07
N LYS A 360 50.36 34.29 -117.02
CA LYS A 360 49.84 34.95 -115.81
C LYS A 360 48.44 34.45 -115.40
N VAL A 361 47.63 34.06 -116.39
CA VAL A 361 46.33 33.43 -116.13
C VAL A 361 46.51 32.05 -115.48
N GLU A 362 47.55 31.29 -115.85
CA GLU A 362 47.81 29.97 -115.25
C GLU A 362 48.48 30.06 -113.87
N GLU A 363 49.36 31.05 -113.65
CA GLU A 363 49.95 31.35 -112.34
C GLU A 363 48.87 31.68 -111.30
N THR A 364 47.96 32.62 -111.62
CA THR A 364 46.85 32.99 -110.71
C THR A 364 45.82 31.87 -110.51
N ARG A 365 45.67 30.94 -111.47
CA ARG A 365 44.89 29.70 -111.28
C ARG A 365 45.55 28.75 -110.29
N ALA A 366 46.87 28.59 -110.35
CA ALA A 366 47.61 27.73 -109.42
C ALA A 366 47.51 28.25 -107.98
N GLU A 367 47.75 29.55 -107.76
CA GLU A 367 47.60 30.20 -106.44
C GLU A 367 46.19 30.03 -105.87
N LEU A 368 45.14 30.24 -106.68
CA LEU A 368 43.75 30.10 -106.25
C LEU A 368 43.37 28.63 -105.98
N LEU A 369 44.00 27.68 -106.66
CA LEU A 369 43.83 26.24 -106.40
C LEU A 369 44.52 25.83 -105.09
N GLU A 370 45.71 26.33 -104.80
CA GLU A 370 46.41 26.10 -103.52
C GLU A 370 45.68 26.74 -102.32
N ALA A 371 45.15 27.96 -102.49
CA ALA A 371 44.27 28.58 -101.49
C ALA A 371 42.99 27.75 -101.25
N ARG A 372 42.43 27.14 -102.30
CA ARG A 372 41.25 26.28 -102.21
C ARG A 372 41.55 24.93 -101.53
N THR A 373 42.67 24.27 -101.84
CA THR A 373 43.02 22.97 -101.25
C THR A 373 43.44 23.11 -99.78
N SER A 374 44.21 24.15 -99.44
CA SER A 374 44.55 24.45 -98.04
C SER A 374 43.30 24.78 -97.20
N HIS A 375 42.36 25.58 -97.72
CA HIS A 375 41.09 25.84 -97.05
C HIS A 375 40.23 24.57 -96.90
N ALA A 376 40.13 23.72 -97.93
CA ALA A 376 39.42 22.45 -97.85
C ALA A 376 40.03 21.49 -96.81
N GLY A 377 41.37 21.45 -96.70
CA GLY A 377 42.08 20.71 -95.65
C GLY A 377 41.78 21.23 -94.25
N ALA A 378 41.76 22.56 -94.07
CA ALA A 378 41.39 23.20 -92.81
C ALA A 378 39.95 22.85 -92.39
N VAL A 379 38.97 23.00 -93.30
CA VAL A 379 37.56 22.63 -93.05
C VAL A 379 37.44 21.15 -92.68
N SER A 380 38.04 20.25 -93.46
CA SER A 380 38.05 18.80 -93.18
C SER A 380 38.61 18.48 -91.78
N SER A 381 39.63 19.22 -91.34
CA SER A 381 40.21 19.05 -90.00
C SER A 381 39.26 19.51 -88.87
N LEU A 382 38.50 20.59 -89.08
CA LEU A 382 37.52 21.10 -88.13
C LEU A 382 36.29 20.20 -88.07
N GLU A 383 35.80 19.70 -89.20
CA GLU A 383 34.70 18.71 -89.26
C GLU A 383 35.09 17.41 -88.54
N ALA A 384 36.34 16.95 -88.70
CA ALA A 384 36.86 15.81 -87.97
C ALA A 384 36.98 16.07 -86.46
N GLN A 385 37.38 17.27 -86.03
CA GLN A 385 37.39 17.66 -84.61
C GLN A 385 35.98 17.73 -84.02
N ILE A 386 35.04 18.37 -84.71
CA ILE A 386 33.62 18.45 -84.30
C ILE A 386 33.02 17.05 -84.18
N SER A 387 33.36 16.14 -85.10
CA SER A 387 32.88 14.74 -85.05
C SER A 387 33.44 13.97 -83.86
N ARG A 388 34.72 14.14 -83.53
CA ARG A 388 35.32 13.56 -82.30
C ARG A 388 34.68 14.12 -81.03
N LEU A 389 34.50 15.44 -80.95
CA LEU A 389 33.86 16.10 -79.81
C LEU A 389 32.40 15.66 -79.62
N LYS A 390 31.67 15.42 -80.71
CA LYS A 390 30.31 14.83 -80.65
C LYS A 390 30.33 13.40 -80.12
N SER A 391 31.29 12.57 -80.53
CA SER A 391 31.47 11.21 -80.00
C SER A 391 31.76 11.23 -78.50
N THR A 392 32.78 11.98 -78.07
CA THR A 392 33.14 12.05 -76.64
C THR A 392 32.04 12.68 -75.79
N MET A 393 31.25 13.62 -76.31
CA MET A 393 30.08 14.14 -75.59
C MET A 393 28.98 13.07 -75.43
N ALA A 394 28.72 12.25 -76.45
CA ALA A 394 27.76 11.16 -76.37
C ALA A 394 28.23 10.05 -75.41
N GLU A 395 29.52 9.69 -75.45
CA GLU A 395 30.17 8.75 -74.53
C GLU A 395 30.11 9.23 -73.07
N LEU A 396 30.36 10.53 -72.84
CA LEU A 396 30.22 11.13 -71.52
C LEU A 396 28.76 11.14 -71.06
N GLN A 397 27.78 11.40 -71.94
CA GLN A 397 26.36 11.36 -71.60
C GLN A 397 25.86 9.96 -71.24
N THR A 398 26.33 8.90 -71.91
CA THR A 398 25.98 7.51 -71.53
C THR A 398 26.68 7.07 -70.25
N LEU A 399 27.94 7.49 -70.03
CA LEU A 399 28.63 7.25 -68.78
C LEU A 399 27.95 7.96 -67.60
N LEU A 400 27.47 9.19 -67.79
CA LEU A 400 26.75 9.93 -66.74
C LEU A 400 25.42 9.23 -66.38
N ARG A 401 24.61 8.86 -67.38
CA ARG A 401 23.37 8.09 -67.16
C ARG A 401 23.60 6.77 -66.40
N THR A 402 24.56 5.96 -66.82
CA THR A 402 24.86 4.69 -66.14
C THR A 402 25.38 4.88 -64.71
N ARG A 403 25.98 6.05 -64.40
CA ARG A 403 26.34 6.44 -63.03
C ARG A 403 25.14 6.92 -62.22
N ASP A 404 24.22 7.68 -62.81
CA ASP A 404 22.98 8.08 -62.15
C ASP A 404 22.09 6.86 -61.85
N GLU A 405 21.93 5.95 -62.80
CA GLU A 405 21.25 4.65 -62.63
C GLU A 405 21.89 3.82 -61.51
N SER A 406 23.23 3.75 -61.46
CA SER A 406 23.96 3.07 -60.38
C SER A 406 23.73 3.74 -59.01
N LEU A 407 23.73 5.07 -58.95
CA LEU A 407 23.50 5.85 -57.73
C LEU A 407 22.02 5.85 -57.30
N GLN A 408 21.09 5.62 -58.22
CA GLN A 408 19.68 5.39 -57.91
C GLN A 408 19.50 4.00 -57.32
N SER A 409 20.00 2.95 -57.98
CA SER A 409 19.91 1.57 -57.46
C SER A 409 20.59 1.42 -56.09
N LEU A 410 21.72 2.09 -55.84
CA LEU A 410 22.35 2.10 -54.51
C LEU A 410 21.50 2.80 -53.44
N ARG A 411 20.72 3.83 -53.80
CA ARG A 411 19.77 4.48 -52.88
C ARG A 411 18.55 3.59 -52.62
N GLU A 412 17.93 3.05 -53.67
CA GLU A 412 16.80 2.13 -53.56
C GLU A 412 17.14 0.90 -52.70
N ASN A 413 18.31 0.28 -52.91
CA ASN A 413 18.80 -0.80 -52.05
C ASN A 413 19.02 -0.37 -50.59
N SER A 414 19.49 0.85 -50.35
CA SER A 414 19.69 1.40 -49.00
C SER A 414 18.36 1.71 -48.29
N GLU A 415 17.37 2.21 -49.04
CA GLU A 415 16.02 2.51 -48.57
C GLU A 415 15.25 1.22 -48.26
N VAL A 416 15.37 0.19 -49.11
CA VAL A 416 14.85 -1.16 -48.83
C VAL A 416 15.47 -1.74 -47.56
N GLN A 417 16.81 -1.68 -47.40
CA GLN A 417 17.46 -2.14 -46.17
C GLN A 417 17.01 -1.36 -44.93
N GLN A 418 16.80 -0.04 -45.04
CA GLN A 418 16.27 0.75 -43.92
C GLN A 418 14.82 0.36 -43.57
N ALA A 419 13.98 0.08 -44.58
CA ALA A 419 12.62 -0.41 -44.36
C ALA A 419 12.61 -1.81 -43.71
N GLU A 420 13.46 -2.74 -44.17
CA GLU A 420 13.62 -4.07 -43.57
C GLU A 420 14.11 -3.97 -42.12
N TRP A 421 15.08 -3.11 -41.82
CA TRP A 421 15.54 -2.84 -40.45
C TRP A 421 14.46 -2.19 -39.58
N SER A 422 13.62 -1.29 -40.13
CA SER A 422 12.49 -0.72 -39.38
C SER A 422 11.46 -1.79 -39.03
N VAL A 423 11.00 -2.57 -40.01
CA VAL A 423 9.99 -3.63 -39.82
C VAL A 423 10.48 -4.73 -38.88
N THR A 424 11.76 -5.12 -38.96
CA THR A 424 12.33 -6.11 -38.02
C THR A 424 12.48 -5.56 -36.61
N ASN A 425 12.83 -4.29 -36.44
CA ASN A 425 12.92 -3.64 -35.12
C ASN A 425 11.51 -3.45 -34.50
N GLU A 426 10.53 -2.99 -35.27
CA GLU A 426 9.12 -2.91 -34.85
C GLU A 426 8.57 -4.30 -34.44
N ARG A 427 8.87 -5.34 -35.21
CA ARG A 427 8.48 -6.72 -34.89
C ARG A 427 9.11 -7.22 -33.59
N LEU A 428 10.38 -6.91 -33.34
CA LEU A 428 11.05 -7.22 -32.07
C LEU A 428 10.45 -6.43 -30.91
N GLN A 429 10.13 -5.15 -31.11
CA GLN A 429 9.47 -4.29 -30.12
C GLN A 429 8.08 -4.82 -29.75
N GLN A 430 7.27 -5.20 -30.74
CA GLN A 430 5.97 -5.86 -30.54
C GLN A 430 6.12 -7.18 -29.78
N GLN A 431 7.08 -8.03 -30.14
CA GLN A 431 7.32 -9.31 -29.45
C GLN A 431 7.79 -9.11 -27.99
N CYS A 432 8.54 -8.05 -27.70
CA CYS A 432 8.90 -7.67 -26.34
C CYS A 432 7.68 -7.14 -25.56
N GLN A 433 6.84 -6.29 -26.15
CA GLN A 433 5.59 -5.81 -25.54
C GLN A 433 4.64 -6.97 -25.22
N GLU A 434 4.47 -7.93 -26.15
CA GLU A 434 3.62 -9.11 -25.93
C GLU A 434 4.17 -10.01 -24.80
N LYS A 435 5.49 -10.19 -24.72
CA LYS A 435 6.13 -10.92 -23.61
C LYS A 435 5.93 -10.22 -22.27
N VAL A 436 6.06 -8.90 -22.21
CA VAL A 436 5.80 -8.12 -20.99
C VAL A 436 4.33 -8.28 -20.56
N ALA A 437 3.38 -8.05 -21.47
CA ALA A 437 1.95 -8.19 -21.18
C ALA A 437 1.56 -9.60 -20.70
N ARG A 438 2.18 -10.66 -21.26
CA ARG A 438 2.00 -12.05 -20.80
C ARG A 438 2.56 -12.28 -19.38
N LEU A 439 3.72 -11.69 -19.05
CA LEU A 439 4.32 -11.79 -17.72
C LEU A 439 3.55 -10.98 -16.67
N GLU A 440 3.06 -9.79 -17.02
CA GLU A 440 2.18 -8.99 -16.17
C GLU A 440 0.86 -9.72 -15.87
N ALA A 441 0.23 -10.30 -16.89
CA ALA A 441 -1.00 -11.09 -16.72
C ALA A 441 -0.78 -12.36 -15.88
N GLN A 442 0.38 -13.02 -16.00
CA GLN A 442 0.74 -14.16 -15.14
C GLN A 442 0.96 -13.71 -13.69
N ALA A 443 1.69 -12.62 -13.46
CA ALA A 443 1.91 -12.08 -12.11
C ALA A 443 0.59 -11.63 -11.44
N GLU A 444 -0.34 -11.07 -12.21
CA GLU A 444 -1.69 -10.76 -11.69
C GLU A 444 -2.48 -12.03 -11.37
N LEU A 445 -2.39 -13.08 -12.21
CA LEU A 445 -3.02 -14.37 -11.94
C LEU A 445 -2.46 -15.03 -10.67
N ASP A 446 -1.14 -15.04 -10.51
CA ASP A 446 -0.46 -15.64 -9.36
C ASP A 446 -0.79 -14.87 -8.07
N SER A 447 -0.83 -13.53 -8.12
CA SER A 447 -1.26 -12.69 -7.00
C SER A 447 -2.74 -12.90 -6.64
N ARG A 448 -3.62 -13.05 -7.63
CA ARG A 448 -5.03 -13.43 -7.40
C ARG A 448 -5.14 -14.82 -6.76
N GLN A 449 -4.27 -15.76 -7.13
CA GLN A 449 -4.21 -17.09 -6.52
C GLN A 449 -3.74 -17.04 -5.06
N THR A 450 -2.67 -16.30 -4.73
CA THR A 450 -2.21 -16.19 -3.33
C THR A 450 -3.28 -15.57 -2.44
N VAL A 451 -3.90 -14.47 -2.87
CA VAL A 451 -5.01 -13.83 -2.13
C VAL A 451 -6.20 -14.77 -1.99
N SER A 452 -6.55 -15.55 -3.03
CA SER A 452 -7.63 -16.54 -2.94
C SER A 452 -7.32 -17.68 -1.97
N VAL A 453 -6.05 -18.08 -1.84
CA VAL A 453 -5.60 -19.11 -0.88
C VAL A 453 -5.57 -18.57 0.54
N GLU A 454 -5.20 -17.31 0.74
CA GLU A 454 -5.22 -16.64 2.04
C GLU A 454 -6.66 -16.42 2.54
N ILE A 455 -7.57 -15.99 1.67
CA ILE A 455 -9.01 -15.91 1.97
C ILE A 455 -9.57 -17.29 2.34
N ALA A 456 -9.21 -18.35 1.60
CA ALA A 456 -9.65 -19.71 1.91
C ALA A 456 -9.17 -20.18 3.30
N LYS A 457 -7.90 -19.93 3.64
CA LYS A 457 -7.35 -20.23 4.98
C LYS A 457 -8.07 -19.46 6.09
N ALA A 458 -8.30 -18.16 5.91
CA ALA A 458 -9.01 -17.34 6.90
C ALA A 458 -10.46 -17.80 7.11
N LEU A 459 -11.14 -18.24 6.05
CA LEU A 459 -12.49 -18.83 6.15
C LEU A 459 -12.48 -20.21 6.83
N GLU A 460 -11.44 -21.01 6.64
CA GLU A 460 -11.28 -22.31 7.31
C GLU A 460 -10.90 -22.15 8.80
N GLU A 461 -10.06 -21.17 9.13
CA GLU A 461 -9.69 -20.85 10.51
C GLU A 461 -10.84 -20.21 11.31
N THR A 462 -11.58 -19.27 10.73
CA THR A 462 -12.78 -18.71 11.38
C THR A 462 -13.90 -19.76 11.50
N ARG A 463 -14.01 -20.70 10.55
CA ARG A 463 -14.88 -21.88 10.68
C ARG A 463 -14.43 -22.75 11.86
N ARG A 464 -13.14 -23.05 11.99
CA ARG A 464 -12.59 -23.85 13.08
C ARG A 464 -12.86 -23.21 14.44
N GLN A 465 -12.58 -21.92 14.58
CA GLN A 465 -12.88 -21.14 15.81
C GLN A 465 -14.37 -21.21 16.16
N LYS A 466 -15.26 -21.15 15.16
CA LYS A 466 -16.71 -21.31 15.37
C LYS A 466 -17.09 -22.72 15.82
N GLU A 467 -16.48 -23.76 15.26
CA GLU A 467 -16.72 -25.15 15.66
C GLU A 467 -16.21 -25.41 17.10
N GLU A 468 -15.04 -24.88 17.46
CA GLU A 468 -14.48 -24.95 18.82
C GLU A 468 -15.34 -24.17 19.85
N LEU A 469 -15.77 -22.94 19.53
CA LEU A 469 -16.72 -22.17 20.36
C LEU A 469 -18.09 -22.85 20.48
N GLN A 470 -18.57 -23.49 19.42
CA GLN A 470 -19.85 -24.23 19.45
C GLN A 470 -19.75 -25.47 20.34
N GLU A 471 -18.58 -26.11 20.44
CA GLU A 471 -18.37 -27.24 21.34
C GLU A 471 -18.15 -26.79 22.80
N GLN A 472 -17.46 -25.66 23.04
CA GLN A 472 -17.44 -25.00 24.36
C GLN A 472 -18.85 -24.62 24.84
N LEU A 473 -19.74 -24.19 23.92
CA LEU A 473 -21.15 -23.94 24.22
C LEU A 473 -21.92 -25.25 24.50
N ARG A 474 -21.51 -26.39 23.93
CA ARG A 474 -22.09 -27.71 24.27
C ARG A 474 -21.66 -28.19 25.65
N THR A 475 -20.37 -28.15 25.96
CA THR A 475 -19.85 -28.61 27.26
C THR A 475 -20.43 -27.77 28.39
N THR A 476 -20.29 -26.45 28.34
CA THR A 476 -20.86 -25.55 29.38
C THR A 476 -22.38 -25.70 29.53
N LYS A 477 -23.11 -26.00 28.45
CA LYS A 477 -24.56 -26.31 28.53
C LYS A 477 -24.85 -27.67 29.15
N ALA A 478 -24.01 -28.67 28.91
CA ALA A 478 -24.08 -29.98 29.56
C ALA A 478 -23.77 -29.85 31.07
N ASP A 479 -22.68 -29.16 31.42
CA ASP A 479 -22.27 -28.87 32.81
C ASP A 479 -23.39 -28.13 33.57
N LEU A 480 -23.98 -27.10 32.96
CA LEU A 480 -25.14 -26.38 33.53
C LEU A 480 -26.38 -27.27 33.66
N SER A 481 -26.57 -28.28 32.82
CA SER A 481 -27.67 -29.25 32.95
C SER A 481 -27.40 -30.27 34.07
N GLN A 482 -26.15 -30.72 34.23
CA GLN A 482 -25.74 -31.60 35.33
C GLN A 482 -25.82 -30.87 36.68
N LEU A 483 -25.30 -29.64 36.79
CA LEU A 483 -25.38 -28.84 38.01
C LEU A 483 -26.81 -28.48 38.41
N ARG A 484 -27.76 -28.45 37.46
CA ARG A 484 -29.20 -28.36 37.75
C ARG A 484 -29.75 -29.69 38.29
N ALA A 485 -29.43 -30.82 37.66
CA ALA A 485 -29.84 -32.13 38.15
C ALA A 485 -29.26 -32.45 39.55
N GLU A 486 -27.98 -32.12 39.80
CA GLU A 486 -27.35 -32.22 41.13
C GLU A 486 -28.06 -31.32 42.17
N ALA A 487 -28.47 -30.10 41.78
CA ALA A 487 -29.20 -29.20 42.66
C ALA A 487 -30.63 -29.68 42.95
N GLU A 488 -31.36 -30.18 41.95
CA GLU A 488 -32.68 -30.80 42.13
C GLU A 488 -32.62 -32.05 43.01
N LEU A 489 -31.60 -32.89 42.84
CA LEU A 489 -31.41 -34.07 43.68
C LEU A 489 -31.16 -33.67 45.14
N ARG A 490 -30.25 -32.71 45.38
CA ARG A 490 -29.99 -32.17 46.71
C ARG A 490 -31.24 -31.52 47.33
N SER A 491 -32.09 -30.84 46.54
CA SER A 491 -33.38 -30.31 47.01
C SER A 491 -34.28 -31.45 47.50
N ARG A 492 -34.49 -32.49 46.69
CA ARG A 492 -35.30 -33.66 47.06
C ARG A 492 -34.77 -34.39 48.28
N GLU A 493 -33.46 -34.50 48.45
CA GLU A 493 -32.87 -35.08 49.67
C GLU A 493 -33.10 -34.20 50.92
N VAL A 494 -33.05 -32.87 50.77
CA VAL A 494 -33.36 -31.95 51.88
C VAL A 494 -34.84 -32.03 52.23
N GLU A 495 -35.73 -31.98 51.24
CA GLU A 495 -37.18 -32.15 51.40
C GLU A 495 -37.53 -33.50 52.08
N GLN A 496 -36.82 -34.57 51.75
CA GLN A 496 -36.95 -35.88 52.41
C GLN A 496 -36.46 -35.85 53.86
N ARG A 497 -35.28 -35.28 54.14
CA ARG A 497 -34.75 -35.15 55.51
C ARG A 497 -35.64 -34.25 56.37
N GLU A 498 -36.20 -33.18 55.81
CA GLU A 498 -37.16 -32.31 56.48
C GLU A 498 -38.45 -33.09 56.80
N ALA A 499 -39.02 -33.84 55.86
CA ALA A 499 -40.19 -34.68 56.11
C ALA A 499 -39.93 -35.81 57.14
N GLU A 500 -38.75 -36.42 57.14
CA GLU A 500 -38.33 -37.40 58.16
C GLU A 500 -38.19 -36.76 59.54
N MET A 501 -37.61 -35.56 59.62
CA MET A 501 -37.49 -34.80 60.87
C MET A 501 -38.86 -34.30 61.38
N GLU A 502 -39.77 -33.88 60.49
CA GLU A 502 -41.15 -33.55 60.86
C GLU A 502 -41.89 -34.79 61.38
N ALA A 503 -41.74 -35.95 60.75
CA ALA A 503 -42.32 -37.20 61.23
C ALA A 503 -41.80 -37.58 62.62
N GLN A 504 -40.48 -37.45 62.87
CA GLN A 504 -39.89 -37.65 64.20
C GLN A 504 -40.38 -36.62 65.23
N LEU A 505 -40.57 -35.36 64.83
CA LEU A 505 -41.16 -34.34 65.71
C LEU A 505 -42.64 -34.62 66.02
N VAL A 506 -43.39 -35.23 65.09
CA VAL A 506 -44.77 -35.67 65.32
C VAL A 506 -44.82 -36.87 66.27
N THR A 507 -43.97 -37.89 66.11
CA THR A 507 -43.93 -39.02 67.05
C THR A 507 -43.48 -38.58 68.45
N LEU A 508 -42.43 -37.76 68.56
CA LEU A 508 -42.01 -37.19 69.85
C LEU A 508 -43.12 -36.34 70.52
N ARG A 509 -43.89 -35.57 69.75
CA ARG A 509 -45.06 -34.84 70.28
C ARG A 509 -46.17 -35.79 70.76
N GLN A 510 -46.40 -36.90 70.07
CA GLN A 510 -47.35 -37.94 70.51
C GLN A 510 -46.86 -38.67 71.77
N GLU A 511 -45.57 -39.03 71.85
CA GLU A 511 -44.97 -39.61 73.04
C GLU A 511 -45.07 -38.66 74.24
N VAL A 512 -44.69 -37.39 74.09
CA VAL A 512 -44.85 -36.35 75.12
C VAL A 512 -46.32 -36.21 75.52
N HIS A 513 -47.26 -36.22 74.57
CA HIS A 513 -48.68 -36.14 74.89
C HIS A 513 -49.19 -37.36 75.68
N THR A 514 -48.82 -38.59 75.30
CA THR A 514 -49.18 -39.79 76.07
C THR A 514 -48.49 -39.83 77.44
N LYS A 515 -47.28 -39.28 77.57
CA LYS A 515 -46.59 -39.12 78.85
C LYS A 515 -47.27 -38.07 79.73
N ASN A 516 -47.79 -37.00 79.14
CA ASN A 516 -48.59 -36.01 79.87
C ASN A 516 -49.92 -36.63 80.32
N GLN A 517 -50.66 -37.32 79.43
CA GLN A 517 -51.87 -38.07 79.82
C GLN A 517 -51.60 -39.09 80.94
N GLN A 518 -50.47 -39.80 80.90
CA GLN A 518 -50.04 -40.67 81.99
C GLN A 518 -49.83 -39.85 83.28
N LEU A 519 -49.09 -38.73 83.22
CA LEU A 519 -48.90 -37.82 84.34
C LEU A 519 -50.23 -37.32 84.93
N ASP A 520 -51.17 -36.92 84.07
CA ASP A 520 -52.51 -36.44 84.44
C ASP A 520 -53.31 -37.56 85.14
N THR A 521 -53.22 -38.81 84.68
CA THR A 521 -53.85 -39.96 85.39
C THR A 521 -53.15 -40.30 86.71
N TRP A 522 -51.82 -40.12 86.82
CA TRP A 522 -51.11 -40.27 88.08
C TRP A 522 -51.46 -39.14 89.06
N GLN A 523 -51.61 -37.89 88.58
CA GLN A 523 -52.04 -36.74 89.38
C GLN A 523 -53.48 -36.91 89.86
N SER A 524 -54.42 -37.27 88.98
CA SER A 524 -55.80 -37.58 89.38
C SER A 524 -55.82 -38.65 90.48
N ARG A 525 -55.08 -39.74 90.30
CA ARG A 525 -55.01 -40.84 91.26
C ARG A 525 -54.25 -40.50 92.55
N VAL A 526 -53.32 -39.53 92.50
CA VAL A 526 -52.72 -38.94 93.70
C VAL A 526 -53.78 -38.12 94.43
N SER A 527 -54.55 -37.28 93.74
CA SER A 527 -55.62 -36.51 94.39
C SER A 527 -56.82 -37.34 94.84
N ASP A 528 -57.13 -38.45 94.18
CA ASP A 528 -58.09 -39.45 94.67
C ASP A 528 -57.60 -40.07 96.00
N LEU A 529 -56.28 -40.35 96.11
CA LEU A 529 -55.65 -40.84 97.34
C LEU A 529 -55.48 -39.74 98.41
N GLU A 530 -55.26 -38.48 98.03
CA GLU A 530 -55.24 -37.33 98.95
C GLU A 530 -56.64 -37.12 99.56
N LEU A 531 -57.69 -37.21 98.74
CA LEU A 531 -59.09 -37.18 99.19
C LEU A 531 -59.46 -38.41 100.04
N GLU A 532 -58.95 -39.60 99.72
CA GLU A 532 -59.12 -40.80 100.56
C GLU A 532 -58.40 -40.64 101.92
N VAL A 533 -57.21 -40.03 101.94
CA VAL A 533 -56.47 -39.69 103.17
C VAL A 533 -57.19 -38.60 103.98
N GLU A 534 -57.72 -37.55 103.36
CA GLU A 534 -58.53 -36.53 104.05
C GLU A 534 -59.81 -37.15 104.64
N ALA A 535 -60.54 -37.97 103.87
CA ALA A 535 -61.75 -38.64 104.32
C ALA A 535 -61.49 -39.65 105.48
N LEU A 536 -60.35 -40.34 105.46
CA LEU A 536 -59.90 -41.19 106.58
C LEU A 536 -59.44 -40.38 107.80
N THR A 537 -58.92 -39.17 107.59
CA THR A 537 -58.46 -38.27 108.67
C THR A 537 -59.63 -37.59 109.38
N GLU A 538 -60.74 -37.29 108.68
CA GLU A 538 -61.88 -36.56 109.25
C GLU A 538 -62.82 -37.43 110.13
N GLN A 539 -62.70 -38.77 110.11
CA GLN A 539 -63.67 -39.66 110.77
C GLN A 539 -63.43 -40.04 112.24
N GLN A 540 -62.23 -39.89 112.83
CA GLN A 540 -61.98 -40.40 114.20
C GLN A 540 -60.98 -39.60 115.05
N GLN A 541 -61.40 -39.23 116.28
CA GLN A 541 -60.62 -39.29 117.53
C GLN A 541 -61.44 -38.75 118.73
N PRO A 542 -61.01 -38.91 120.02
CA PRO A 542 -59.94 -39.77 120.56
C PRO A 542 -60.33 -40.61 121.80
N SER A 543 -59.51 -41.61 122.16
CA SER A 543 -59.25 -41.96 123.58
C SER A 543 -57.92 -42.72 123.75
N ALA A 544 -57.06 -42.21 124.64
CA ALA A 544 -55.64 -42.54 124.82
C ALA A 544 -55.28 -43.96 125.31
N GLY A 545 -54.02 -44.36 125.03
CA GLY A 545 -53.17 -45.11 125.98
C GLY A 545 -52.26 -46.21 125.42
N GLY A 546 -50.94 -46.17 125.73
CA GLY A 546 -50.10 -47.39 125.81
C GLY A 546 -48.93 -47.58 124.81
N GLU A 547 -47.89 -46.75 124.92
CA GLU A 547 -46.43 -47.03 124.78
C GLU A 547 -45.83 -48.03 123.73
N MET A 548 -44.72 -47.56 123.12
CA MET A 548 -43.56 -48.30 122.55
C MET A 548 -43.76 -49.48 121.57
N GLU A 549 -43.25 -49.32 120.34
CA GLU A 549 -41.97 -49.96 120.00
C GLU A 549 -41.19 -49.20 118.90
N GLN A 550 -40.16 -49.81 118.30
CA GLN A 550 -38.98 -49.15 117.74
C GLN A 550 -38.81 -49.32 116.20
N ASN A 551 -38.01 -48.44 115.59
CA ASN A 551 -37.42 -48.53 114.24
C ASN A 551 -38.36 -48.26 113.04
N GLY A 552 -37.86 -47.88 111.85
CA GLY A 552 -36.45 -47.68 111.45
C GLY A 552 -36.17 -46.28 110.87
N ALA A 553 -34.93 -45.81 111.04
CA ALA A 553 -34.47 -44.53 110.50
C ALA A 553 -33.92 -44.67 109.06
N VAL A 554 -33.98 -43.57 108.29
CA VAL A 554 -33.31 -43.45 106.99
C VAL A 554 -31.79 -43.66 107.18
N THR A 555 -31.22 -44.60 106.44
CA THR A 555 -29.78 -44.87 106.46
C THR A 555 -29.03 -43.86 105.61
N ALA A 556 -27.78 -43.53 106.02
CA ALA A 556 -26.93 -42.64 105.25
C ALA A 556 -26.51 -43.24 103.89
N ASP A 557 -26.59 -44.57 103.75
CA ASP A 557 -26.21 -45.30 102.54
C ASP A 557 -27.16 -45.04 101.36
N ASP A 558 -28.46 -44.83 101.59
CA ASP A 558 -29.39 -44.47 100.51
C ASP A 558 -29.12 -43.05 99.99
N LEU A 559 -28.80 -42.11 100.89
CA LEU A 559 -28.36 -40.77 100.49
C LEU A 559 -26.99 -40.78 99.82
N ALA A 560 -26.06 -41.64 100.26
CA ALA A 560 -24.78 -41.86 99.60
C ALA A 560 -24.94 -42.52 98.21
N HIS A 561 -25.91 -43.43 98.04
CA HIS A 561 -26.22 -44.02 96.75
C HIS A 561 -26.86 -43.00 95.79
N VAL A 562 -27.80 -42.18 96.27
CA VAL A 562 -28.35 -41.07 95.48
C VAL A 562 -27.29 -39.99 95.16
N GLN A 563 -26.32 -39.73 96.03
CA GLN A 563 -25.22 -38.80 95.74
C GLN A 563 -24.12 -39.37 94.85
N THR A 564 -23.85 -40.69 94.90
CA THR A 564 -22.92 -41.35 93.97
C THR A 564 -23.55 -41.49 92.59
N THR A 565 -24.81 -41.91 92.49
CA THR A 565 -25.54 -41.94 91.22
C THR A 565 -25.77 -40.54 90.64
N ASN A 566 -25.98 -39.49 91.45
CA ASN A 566 -25.95 -38.11 90.93
C ASN A 566 -24.56 -37.74 90.38
N LYS A 567 -23.47 -38.06 91.07
CA LYS A 567 -22.11 -37.80 90.56
C LYS A 567 -21.76 -38.60 89.30
N GLU A 568 -22.26 -39.83 89.19
CA GLU A 568 -22.12 -40.65 87.98
C GLU A 568 -23.01 -40.13 86.85
N LEU A 569 -24.21 -39.61 87.13
CA LEU A 569 -25.05 -38.93 86.15
C LEU A 569 -24.47 -37.58 85.71
N GLU A 570 -23.87 -36.80 86.63
CA GLU A 570 -23.10 -35.59 86.30
C GLU A 570 -21.85 -35.93 85.48
N GLN A 571 -21.11 -37.00 85.80
CA GLN A 571 -20.00 -37.47 84.97
C GLN A 571 -20.47 -37.99 83.61
N GLN A 572 -21.60 -38.69 83.52
CA GLN A 572 -22.18 -39.12 82.24
C GLN A 572 -22.73 -37.93 81.44
N LEU A 573 -23.25 -36.89 82.09
CA LEU A 573 -23.65 -35.63 81.43
C LEU A 573 -22.44 -34.83 80.98
N MET A 574 -21.34 -34.82 81.73
CA MET A 574 -20.07 -34.22 81.33
C MET A 574 -19.41 -34.99 80.18
N GLU A 575 -19.41 -36.32 80.21
CA GLU A 575 -18.98 -37.16 79.09
C GLU A 575 -19.86 -36.98 77.85
N LYS A 576 -21.20 -36.94 78.00
CA LYS A 576 -22.13 -36.74 76.88
C LYS A 576 -22.01 -35.33 76.30
N ASN A 577 -21.86 -34.28 77.12
CA ASN A 577 -21.56 -32.93 76.60
C ASN A 577 -20.18 -32.89 75.91
N LYS A 578 -19.18 -33.59 76.43
CA LYS A 578 -17.85 -33.74 75.81
C LYS A 578 -17.87 -34.62 74.53
N LYS A 579 -18.95 -35.37 74.30
CA LYS A 579 -19.24 -36.12 73.06
C LYS A 579 -20.27 -35.42 72.16
N LEU A 580 -20.80 -34.26 72.54
CA LEU A 580 -21.78 -33.47 71.77
C LEU A 580 -21.21 -32.13 71.25
N LYS A 581 -19.88 -32.05 71.13
CA LYS A 581 -19.13 -31.15 70.23
C LYS A 581 -17.66 -31.64 70.18
N PRO A 582 -17.07 -31.89 68.99
CA PRO A 582 -17.55 -31.59 67.66
C PRO A 582 -18.07 -32.83 66.89
N GLU A 583 -19.37 -32.89 66.63
CA GLU A 583 -19.94 -33.64 65.48
C GLU A 583 -20.72 -32.66 64.59
N MET A 584 -19.99 -31.59 64.20
CA MET A 584 -20.41 -30.58 63.21
C MET A 584 -19.19 -30.13 62.39
N GLU A 585 -18.43 -31.11 61.89
CA GLU A 585 -17.61 -30.99 60.67
C GLU A 585 -17.33 -32.42 60.18
N PRO A 586 -18.11 -32.88 59.21
CA PRO A 586 -17.51 -33.09 57.89
C PRO A 586 -18.17 -32.28 56.77
N GLU A 587 -17.42 -32.09 55.68
CA GLU A 587 -17.89 -31.83 54.32
C GLU A 587 -18.87 -30.67 54.06
N VAL A 588 -18.40 -29.43 54.26
CA VAL A 588 -18.77 -28.32 53.36
C VAL A 588 -17.52 -27.78 52.66
N LYS A 589 -17.00 -28.55 51.69
CA LYS A 589 -15.91 -28.15 50.79
C LYS A 589 -16.12 -28.56 49.32
N GLU A 590 -17.37 -28.60 48.86
CA GLU A 590 -17.64 -28.69 47.41
C GLU A 590 -18.82 -27.82 46.96
N LYS A 591 -18.63 -27.13 45.82
CA LYS A 591 -19.65 -26.46 44.98
C LYS A 591 -20.56 -25.43 45.67
N ARG A 592 -20.08 -24.18 45.72
CA ARG A 592 -20.61 -23.11 44.84
C ARG A 592 -19.71 -21.87 44.83
N GLN A 593 -18.76 -21.83 43.89
CA GLN A 593 -18.31 -20.59 43.28
C GLN A 593 -17.99 -20.87 41.81
N ASP A 594 -19.01 -20.69 40.96
CA ASP A 594 -18.95 -21.04 39.54
C ASP A 594 -18.26 -19.95 38.71
N VAL A 595 -17.29 -20.36 37.88
CA VAL A 595 -16.76 -19.66 36.68
C VAL A 595 -16.14 -18.25 36.85
N LYS A 596 -14.81 -18.23 36.97
CA LYS A 596 -13.90 -17.48 36.06
C LYS A 596 -12.55 -18.22 36.02
N ALA A 597 -12.21 -18.89 34.92
CA ALA A 597 -11.70 -18.33 33.65
C ALA A 597 -10.24 -17.85 33.75
N ASP A 598 -9.36 -18.85 33.77
CA ASP A 598 -8.09 -18.97 33.04
C ASP A 598 -7.05 -17.82 33.04
N LYS A 599 -5.85 -18.15 33.52
CA LYS A 599 -4.57 -17.53 33.16
C LYS A 599 -3.43 -18.54 33.45
N PRO A 600 -2.53 -18.84 32.51
CA PRO A 600 -1.50 -19.87 32.70
C PRO A 600 -0.23 -19.34 33.36
N GLU A 601 0.39 -20.16 34.22
CA GLU A 601 1.82 -20.09 34.58
C GLU A 601 2.53 -21.40 34.21
N ARG A 602 3.81 -21.30 33.85
CA ARG A 602 4.62 -22.40 33.27
C ARG A 602 5.96 -22.55 34.00
N PRO A 603 6.21 -23.64 34.74
CA PRO A 603 7.53 -24.00 35.23
C PRO A 603 8.35 -24.81 34.20
N GLU A 604 9.67 -24.90 34.39
CA GLU A 604 10.65 -25.43 33.42
C GLU A 604 11.44 -26.68 33.89
N LYS A 605 12.27 -27.23 32.96
CA LYS A 605 13.40 -28.20 33.10
C LYS A 605 13.03 -29.69 32.91
N PRO A 606 13.96 -30.60 32.50
CA PRO A 606 15.41 -30.43 32.20
C PRO A 606 15.87 -30.93 30.79
N CYS A 607 17.20 -31.03 30.57
CA CYS A 607 17.92 -31.55 29.37
C CYS A 607 18.42 -33.03 29.60
N PRO A 608 19.27 -33.74 28.78
CA PRO A 608 20.06 -33.34 27.56
C PRO A 608 20.34 -34.41 26.41
N GLU A 609 21.07 -33.96 25.37
CA GLU A 609 22.08 -34.64 24.47
C GLU A 609 21.83 -35.71 23.34
N ASN A 610 22.19 -35.31 22.09
CA ASN A 610 23.01 -35.98 21.01
C ASN A 610 22.48 -37.23 20.22
N PRO A 611 23.00 -37.57 18.98
CA PRO A 611 24.13 -37.01 18.18
C PRO A 611 23.95 -36.76 16.63
N VAL A 612 24.82 -35.90 16.02
CA VAL A 612 25.63 -35.98 14.74
C VAL A 612 25.06 -36.66 13.44
N PRO A 613 25.26 -36.18 12.16
CA PRO A 613 26.36 -35.37 11.59
C PRO A 613 26.06 -34.15 10.64
N THR A 614 27.15 -33.52 10.18
CA THR A 614 27.46 -32.38 9.26
C THR A 614 27.18 -32.58 7.75
N PRO A 615 27.43 -31.61 6.81
CA PRO A 615 28.06 -30.25 6.88
C PRO A 615 27.09 -29.08 6.47
N GLY A 616 27.40 -27.77 6.52
CA GLY A 616 28.64 -26.95 6.65
C GLY A 616 28.84 -26.05 5.38
N PRO A 617 29.61 -24.92 5.38
CA PRO A 617 30.37 -24.26 6.45
C PRO A 617 30.23 -22.69 6.55
N SER A 618 30.72 -22.09 7.66
CA SER A 618 31.31 -20.72 7.77
C SER A 618 30.46 -19.46 7.42
N THR A 619 30.62 -18.24 7.96
CA THR A 619 31.42 -17.56 9.03
C THR A 619 30.82 -16.13 9.22
N THR A 620 31.06 -15.28 10.24
CA THR A 620 31.93 -15.31 11.44
C THR A 620 31.31 -14.49 12.60
N THR A 621 31.90 -14.56 13.80
CA THR A 621 31.44 -13.86 15.03
C THR A 621 32.09 -12.48 15.25
N ILE A 622 31.33 -11.47 15.72
CA ILE A 622 31.85 -10.34 16.53
C ILE A 622 30.88 -10.04 17.70
N THR A 623 31.43 -9.68 18.86
CA THR A 623 30.73 -9.44 20.14
C THR A 623 30.91 -7.99 20.62
N THR A 624 29.86 -7.31 21.10
CA THR A 624 29.90 -6.11 21.98
C THR A 624 28.49 -5.90 22.57
N THR A 625 28.23 -5.98 23.88
CA THR A 625 28.47 -5.04 25.01
C THR A 625 27.67 -3.73 24.99
N VAL A 626 26.98 -3.45 26.10
CA VAL A 626 26.11 -2.28 26.35
C VAL A 626 26.91 -1.01 26.65
N THR A 627 26.50 0.13 26.07
CA THR A 627 26.90 1.50 26.47
C THR A 627 25.71 2.47 26.43
N ASN A 628 25.80 3.57 27.18
CA ASN A 628 24.73 4.57 27.31
C ASN A 628 24.63 5.47 26.07
N ASN A 629 23.41 5.76 25.60
CA ASN A 629 23.17 6.45 24.32
C ASN A 629 22.78 7.94 24.44
N ALA A 630 22.88 8.56 25.62
CA ALA A 630 22.41 9.95 25.84
C ALA A 630 23.27 11.02 25.14
N ASP A 631 24.58 11.06 25.39
CA ASP A 631 25.49 12.11 24.85
C ASP A 631 25.68 12.06 23.31
N LEU A 632 25.23 10.97 22.67
CA LEU A 632 25.35 10.79 21.23
C LEU A 632 24.26 11.54 20.44
N ASN A 633 23.31 12.22 21.07
CA ASN A 633 22.25 12.94 20.35
C ASN A 633 22.69 14.34 19.91
N ASP A 634 23.16 15.18 20.82
CA ASP A 634 23.71 16.52 20.54
C ASP A 634 24.87 16.44 19.53
N SER A 635 25.72 15.40 19.67
CA SER A 635 26.81 15.09 18.73
C SER A 635 26.33 14.72 17.32
N ARG A 636 25.09 14.24 17.15
CA ARG A 636 24.46 13.99 15.84
C ARG A 636 23.80 15.25 15.28
N GLU A 637 23.20 16.09 16.11
CA GLU A 637 22.54 17.31 15.67
C GLU A 637 23.55 18.35 15.14
N ILE A 638 24.67 18.52 15.84
CA ILE A 638 25.83 19.32 15.36
C ILE A 638 26.34 18.78 14.00
N ASN A 639 26.35 17.46 13.82
CA ASN A 639 26.79 16.83 12.56
C ASN A 639 25.87 17.17 11.38
N PHE A 640 24.55 17.32 11.56
CA PHE A 640 23.66 17.65 10.44
C PHE A 640 23.85 19.07 9.91
N GLU A 641 24.08 20.07 10.79
CA GLU A 641 24.37 21.43 10.34
C GLU A 641 25.76 21.53 9.68
N TYR A 642 26.75 20.81 10.21
CA TYR A 642 28.07 20.72 9.59
C TYR A 642 28.02 19.98 8.23
N LEU A 643 27.30 18.87 8.14
CA LEU A 643 27.10 18.11 6.90
C LEU A 643 26.36 18.93 5.85
N LYS A 644 25.33 19.69 6.23
CA LYS A 644 24.65 20.67 5.36
C LYS A 644 25.64 21.70 4.80
N HIS A 645 26.52 22.23 5.63
CA HIS A 645 27.54 23.19 5.19
C HIS A 645 28.62 22.54 4.29
N VAL A 646 29.01 21.29 4.58
CA VAL A 646 29.95 20.51 3.77
C VAL A 646 29.36 20.13 2.41
N VAL A 647 28.09 19.71 2.33
CA VAL A 647 27.39 19.45 1.06
C VAL A 647 27.25 20.73 0.24
N LEU A 648 26.85 21.85 0.86
CA LEU A 648 26.74 23.14 0.18
C LEU A 648 28.10 23.60 -0.37
N LYS A 649 29.17 23.41 0.40
CA LYS A 649 30.54 23.74 -0.02
C LYS A 649 31.04 22.80 -1.11
N PHE A 650 30.80 21.49 -1.01
CA PHE A 650 31.14 20.49 -2.02
C PHE A 650 30.51 20.84 -3.38
N MET A 651 29.21 21.14 -3.41
CA MET A 651 28.50 21.59 -4.62
C MET A 651 28.97 22.96 -5.18
N SER A 652 29.76 23.72 -4.40
CA SER A 652 30.26 25.06 -4.76
C SER A 652 31.79 25.11 -4.93
N SER A 653 32.49 23.98 -4.76
CA SER A 653 33.95 23.92 -4.66
C SER A 653 34.63 23.53 -5.98
N ARG A 654 35.93 23.84 -6.09
CA ARG A 654 36.72 23.44 -7.26
C ARG A 654 37.14 21.98 -7.14
N GLU A 655 37.41 21.34 -8.28
CA GLU A 655 37.69 19.90 -8.40
C GLU A 655 38.67 19.36 -7.34
N ALA A 656 39.85 19.98 -7.16
CA ALA A 656 40.84 19.57 -6.15
C ALA A 656 40.37 19.73 -4.69
N GLU A 657 39.46 20.67 -4.41
CA GLU A 657 38.85 20.88 -3.09
C GLU A 657 37.75 19.85 -2.84
N ALA A 658 36.99 19.48 -3.88
CA ALA A 658 35.93 18.48 -3.83
C ALA A 658 36.46 17.08 -3.45
N TYR A 659 37.64 16.67 -3.95
CA TYR A 659 38.31 15.44 -3.50
C TYR A 659 38.71 15.48 -2.01
N GLN A 660 39.16 16.63 -1.51
CA GLN A 660 39.50 16.77 -0.09
C GLN A 660 38.25 16.74 0.79
N LEU A 661 37.13 17.30 0.31
CA LEU A 661 35.83 17.23 0.97
C LEU A 661 35.27 15.80 0.99
N ILE A 662 35.34 15.04 -0.11
CA ILE A 662 34.97 13.61 -0.14
C ILE A 662 35.76 12.84 0.92
N LYS A 663 37.09 13.06 0.99
CA LYS A 663 37.95 12.39 1.97
C LYS A 663 37.63 12.77 3.41
N ALA A 664 37.28 14.03 3.67
CA ALA A 664 36.84 14.49 4.99
C ALA A 664 35.49 13.89 5.38
N VAL A 665 34.52 13.85 4.46
CA VAL A 665 33.20 13.22 4.67
C VAL A 665 33.34 11.72 4.93
N SER A 666 34.21 11.02 4.18
CA SER A 666 34.43 9.58 4.35
C SER A 666 35.00 9.23 5.73
N VAL A 667 35.85 10.10 6.30
CA VAL A 667 36.35 9.95 7.68
C VAL A 667 35.30 10.32 8.73
N LEU A 668 34.43 11.30 8.46
CA LEU A 668 33.37 11.74 9.40
C LEU A 668 32.17 10.78 9.43
N LEU A 669 31.85 10.12 8.32
CA LEU A 669 30.72 9.20 8.18
C LEU A 669 31.13 7.71 8.10
N ASN A 670 32.42 7.40 8.31
CA ASN A 670 32.99 6.05 8.25
C ASN A 670 32.67 5.29 6.96
N PHE A 671 32.75 5.95 5.80
CA PHE A 671 32.55 5.29 4.50
C PHE A 671 33.62 4.22 4.26
N THR A 672 33.22 3.13 3.61
CA THR A 672 34.14 2.14 3.07
C THR A 672 34.99 2.74 1.94
N ARG A 673 36.09 2.07 1.60
CA ARG A 673 37.03 2.54 0.58
C ARG A 673 36.40 2.51 -0.82
N GLU A 674 35.46 1.61 -0.98
CA GLU A 674 34.64 1.35 -2.15
C GLU A 674 33.61 2.49 -2.33
N GLU A 675 32.92 2.90 -1.27
CA GLU A 675 32.03 4.08 -1.27
C GLU A 675 32.79 5.39 -1.52
N GLU A 676 33.96 5.58 -0.89
CA GLU A 676 34.83 6.75 -1.16
C GLU A 676 35.23 6.80 -2.65
N ASN A 677 35.47 5.65 -3.29
CA ASN A 677 35.86 5.59 -4.70
C ASN A 677 34.67 5.78 -5.66
N MET A 678 33.49 5.20 -5.41
CA MET A 678 32.30 5.45 -6.24
C MET A 678 31.92 6.94 -6.26
N LEU A 679 32.12 7.67 -5.15
CA LEU A 679 31.89 9.11 -5.09
C LEU A 679 32.92 9.92 -5.91
N LYS A 680 34.16 9.43 -6.05
CA LYS A 680 35.17 10.02 -6.94
C LYS A 680 34.84 9.78 -8.41
N GLU A 681 34.56 8.54 -8.79
CA GLU A 681 34.16 8.20 -10.17
C GLU A 681 32.88 8.97 -10.59
N THR A 682 31.93 9.14 -9.67
CA THR A 682 30.72 9.97 -9.90
C THR A 682 31.05 11.46 -10.06
N LEU A 683 32.07 11.97 -9.37
CA LEU A 683 32.55 13.35 -9.53
C LEU A 683 33.26 13.52 -10.89
N GLU A 684 34.15 12.61 -11.26
CA GLU A 684 34.84 12.59 -12.56
C GLU A 684 33.84 12.52 -13.72
N TYR A 685 32.83 11.65 -13.63
CA TYR A 685 31.76 11.55 -14.64
C TYR A 685 30.95 12.86 -14.77
N LYS A 686 30.67 13.56 -13.66
CA LYS A 686 30.01 14.87 -13.68
C LYS A 686 30.90 15.98 -14.27
N VAL A 687 32.20 15.99 -13.97
CA VAL A 687 33.15 16.94 -14.57
C VAL A 687 33.32 16.67 -16.07
N CYS A 688 33.39 15.39 -16.48
CA CYS A 688 33.52 15.01 -17.88
C CYS A 688 32.26 15.36 -18.71
N SER A 689 31.06 15.16 -18.14
CA SER A 689 29.80 15.58 -18.79
C SER A 689 29.65 17.11 -18.87
N PHE A 690 30.01 17.87 -17.83
CA PHE A 690 30.07 19.35 -17.92
C PHE A 690 31.10 19.83 -18.94
N SER A 691 32.27 19.19 -19.03
CA SER A 691 33.30 19.51 -20.02
C SER A 691 32.79 19.29 -21.45
N ASN A 692 32.05 18.20 -21.69
CA ASN A 692 31.38 17.95 -22.97
C ASN A 692 30.33 19.01 -23.29
N VAL A 693 29.53 19.47 -22.31
CA VAL A 693 28.56 20.57 -22.52
C VAL A 693 29.28 21.88 -22.91
N VAL A 694 30.40 22.23 -22.27
CA VAL A 694 31.19 23.43 -22.62
C VAL A 694 31.79 23.31 -24.03
N VAL A 695 32.29 22.13 -24.42
CA VAL A 695 32.74 21.86 -25.80
C VAL A 695 31.59 22.00 -26.81
N TRP A 696 30.40 21.48 -26.48
CA TRP A 696 29.22 21.55 -27.34
C TRP A 696 28.73 22.99 -27.55
N ILE A 697 28.67 23.80 -26.48
CA ILE A 697 28.35 25.24 -26.54
C ILE A 697 29.40 26.00 -27.38
N LYS A 698 30.69 25.67 -27.24
CA LYS A 698 31.78 26.30 -28.01
C LYS A 698 31.71 25.96 -29.50
N ALA A 699 31.35 24.70 -29.83
CA ALA A 699 31.10 24.27 -31.21
C ALA A 699 29.88 24.98 -31.83
N ILE A 700 28.78 25.12 -31.09
CA ILE A 700 27.60 25.88 -31.54
C ILE A 700 27.94 27.36 -31.78
N SER A 701 28.69 27.99 -30.87
CA SER A 701 29.13 29.39 -30.99
C SER A 701 30.01 29.61 -32.23
N GLN A 702 30.92 28.68 -32.56
CA GLN A 702 31.66 28.73 -33.82
C GLN A 702 30.74 28.59 -35.04
N ARG A 703 29.81 27.61 -35.03
CA ARG A 703 28.86 27.38 -36.13
C ARG A 703 27.99 28.60 -36.43
N TYR A 704 27.55 29.31 -35.38
CA TYR A 704 26.73 30.52 -35.51
C TYR A 704 27.51 31.68 -36.14
N ASN A 705 28.75 31.92 -35.69
CA ASN A 705 29.61 32.96 -36.26
C ASN A 705 29.99 32.71 -37.72
N SER A 706 30.22 31.45 -38.12
CA SER A 706 30.46 31.12 -39.53
C SER A 706 29.26 31.40 -40.45
N THR A 707 28.03 31.36 -39.92
CA THR A 707 26.80 31.55 -40.71
C THR A 707 26.54 33.02 -41.06
N ILE A 708 26.99 33.96 -40.22
CA ILE A 708 26.72 35.40 -40.40
C ILE A 708 27.54 36.02 -41.55
N HIS A 709 28.71 35.47 -41.89
CA HIS A 709 29.58 36.03 -42.92
C HIS A 709 29.20 35.67 -44.38
N PHE A 710 28.25 34.77 -44.61
CA PHE A 710 28.01 34.18 -45.94
C PHE A 710 26.75 34.68 -46.68
N ARG A 711 26.18 35.83 -46.30
CA ARG A 711 24.95 36.34 -46.93
C ARG A 711 24.96 37.85 -47.21
N ASN A 712 25.79 38.26 -48.17
CA ASN A 712 25.71 39.59 -48.78
C ASN A 712 25.94 39.53 -50.30
N PRO A 713 24.87 39.46 -51.13
CA PRO A 713 24.98 39.50 -52.59
C PRO A 713 25.07 40.95 -53.09
N ASN A 714 26.04 41.24 -53.96
CA ASN A 714 26.13 42.53 -54.64
C ASN A 714 24.98 42.69 -55.67
N PRO A 715 24.35 43.88 -55.78
CA PRO A 715 23.44 44.22 -56.87
C PRO A 715 24.14 45.05 -57.96
N LEU A 716 24.33 44.47 -59.16
CA LEU A 716 24.86 45.00 -60.45
C LEU A 716 25.18 43.73 -61.30
N GLU A 717 24.89 43.54 -62.60
CA GLU A 717 24.23 44.26 -63.72
C GLU A 717 23.28 43.22 -64.40
N LEU A 718 22.31 43.48 -65.30
CA LEU A 718 22.06 44.47 -66.37
C LEU A 718 22.90 44.28 -67.65
#